data_AF-A0A847S1H0-F1
#
_entry.id   AF-A0A847S1H0-F1
#
_cell.length_a   1.000
_cell.length_b   1.000
_cell.length_c   1.000
_cell.angle_alpha   90.00
_cell.angle_beta   90.00
_cell.angle_gamma   90.00
#
_symmetry.space_group_name_H-M   'P 1'
#
loop_
_entity.id
_entity.type
_entity.pdbx_description
1 polymer ?
#
loop_
_entity_poly.entity_id
_entity_poly.type
_entity_poly.pdbx_seq_one_letter_code
_entity_poly.pdbx_strand_id
1 'polypeptide(L)'
;MKIVKTLIPIAILLFISVAYAVAKDTTGILHQHKIDLKAKQFFLFSYFTGQAGGAHLALSTDGLHWTQLNAGRPVITPQVGSEKLMRDPSIHHGRDGVYRMVWTSGWKGKDIGYAASSDLIHWSEQKTIEVGKGIDSINNCWAPEIYFNELKGEYMVYLSSNIGPWKKAGSEGRIYYVTTKDFKIFSEPKILFRNGFPAGGAPGNNGPIDAFIFRDKNKYLLFYKKDDNSRVPNVYYRTGKTPEGGWGKESGPIRPSTGDEGPSVVKIGDRYCMFTDPFESDYAYVFISKDLKDWQREVTDLKMSHGTVLEISRETAIQLLRHDSTVNDDTNSKALLQRQNPFGHALVPDMIADASIQEINGTFYCYATTDGYDQGLKTSGPPVVWKSKDFVHWRFSGTYFPAAVGQKYWAPSKAIAADGVYYIYPTVNGFIYPAVAASPDGPFKLAKGVDSFSATFTPATLLQSKDPRGPAGIDAEVFIDDNGQPYIFWQRRFAAKLQRSMTAIDTASVIQIATKRPGYSEGPIFFKRKGIYYYLYTLGGDEKYQYAYGMSRTSPLGPFEFPANDIIATTSYERQIFGPGHGCVFNVPGTDNYYFAYLEFGRGSTNRQTYVNKLEFNEDGTIRPVDLTLDGTGALHPLPPEKEIDVISSKASSVRSDMIIKPNKDSLFKRTESFSPQFAFDHANGSRWMAAAEDATPWMLADLGQLQPVKRSEVYFVRPTAGHAYTLEYSADGKVWKPCGGHRQVMVQSPHTDNLNIKARYLRVKILHGLNGIWEWHIY
;
A
#
# COMPACT_ATOMS: atom_id res chain seq x y z
N MET A 1 9.68 -18.71 70.52
CA MET A 1 9.36 -17.28 70.73
C MET A 1 7.84 -17.14 70.87
N LYS A 2 7.36 -16.22 71.70
CA LYS A 2 6.06 -16.18 72.39
C LYS A 2 4.79 -16.12 71.50
N ILE A 3 3.72 -16.65 72.12
CA ILE A 3 2.27 -16.64 71.88
C ILE A 3 1.67 -15.23 71.76
N VAL A 4 0.59 -15.03 70.97
CA VAL A 4 -0.78 -14.46 71.29
C VAL A 4 -1.65 -14.60 70.00
N LYS A 5 -2.63 -15.51 69.89
CA LYS A 5 -4.07 -15.49 70.33
C LYS A 5 -5.03 -14.56 69.54
N THR A 6 -5.81 -15.19 68.65
CA THR A 6 -7.30 -15.22 68.49
C THR A 6 -8.19 -13.97 68.24
N LEU A 7 -9.13 -14.19 67.29
CA LEU A 7 -10.59 -13.95 67.27
C LEU A 7 -11.18 -12.81 66.40
N ILE A 8 -12.21 -13.24 65.64
CA ILE A 8 -13.09 -12.61 64.63
C ILE A 8 -14.33 -12.01 65.33
N PRO A 9 -15.04 -10.99 64.79
CA PRO A 9 -16.34 -11.27 64.17
C PRO A 9 -16.74 -10.41 62.95
N ILE A 10 -17.65 -10.99 62.17
CA ILE A 10 -18.44 -10.39 61.08
C ILE A 10 -19.40 -9.32 61.63
N ALA A 11 -19.48 -8.18 60.95
CA ALA A 11 -20.66 -7.34 60.66
C ALA A 11 -20.38 -5.84 60.83
N ILE A 12 -20.35 -5.11 59.70
CA ILE A 12 -21.19 -3.92 59.44
C ILE A 12 -21.13 -3.68 57.92
N LEU A 13 -22.30 -3.86 57.31
CA LEU A 13 -22.65 -3.44 55.96
C LEU A 13 -22.77 -1.91 55.92
N LEU A 14 -22.50 -1.33 54.73
CA LEU A 14 -22.60 0.07 54.28
C LEU A 14 -21.36 0.97 54.48
N PHE A 15 -20.98 1.56 53.35
CA PHE A 15 -19.91 2.54 53.07
C PHE A 15 -18.49 1.97 52.87
N ILE A 16 -18.20 1.57 51.62
CA ILE A 16 -17.15 2.15 50.73
C ILE A 16 -17.41 1.59 49.32
N SER A 17 -18.31 2.25 48.61
CA SER A 17 -18.22 2.43 47.16
C SER A 17 -17.10 3.44 46.90
N VAL A 18 -16.37 3.27 45.78
CA VAL A 18 -15.19 4.06 45.30
C VAL A 18 -13.82 3.46 45.68
N ALA A 19 -13.50 2.29 45.12
CA ALA A 19 -12.11 1.89 44.79
C ALA A 19 -12.05 0.68 43.81
N TYR A 20 -13.04 0.56 42.92
CA TYR A 20 -13.10 -0.45 41.85
C TYR A 20 -13.51 0.23 40.54
N ALA A 21 -12.69 1.19 40.07
CA ALA A 21 -12.89 1.86 38.78
C ALA A 21 -11.65 2.67 38.34
N VAL A 22 -10.43 2.10 38.36
CA VAL A 22 -9.28 2.72 37.65
C VAL A 22 -8.33 1.61 37.14
N ALA A 23 -8.81 0.81 36.18
CA ALA A 23 -7.97 -0.02 35.30
C ALA A 23 -8.85 -0.63 34.18
N LYS A 24 -9.62 0.20 33.49
CA LYS A 24 -10.21 -0.09 32.18
C LYS A 24 -10.01 1.16 31.33
N ASP A 25 -9.67 0.93 30.07
CA ASP A 25 -9.31 1.91 29.02
C ASP A 25 -7.83 2.33 28.92
N THR A 26 -7.00 1.35 28.57
CA THR A 26 -5.81 1.58 27.73
C THR A 26 -5.89 0.78 26.41
N THR A 27 -7.09 0.57 25.88
CA THR A 27 -7.30 0.42 24.44
C THR A 27 -7.48 1.82 23.89
N GLY A 28 -6.39 2.44 23.43
CA GLY A 28 -6.44 3.67 22.64
C GLY A 28 -7.05 3.40 21.27
N ILE A 29 -8.37 3.18 21.24
CA ILE A 29 -9.17 3.41 20.04
C ILE A 29 -9.14 4.92 19.86
N LEU A 30 -8.40 5.41 18.86
CA LEU A 30 -8.52 6.79 18.37
C LEU A 30 -9.98 6.99 17.94
N HIS A 31 -10.82 7.51 18.82
CA HIS A 31 -12.11 8.04 18.42
C HIS A 31 -11.86 9.24 17.52
N GLN A 32 -12.08 9.09 16.21
CA GLN A 32 -12.18 10.25 15.31
C GLN A 32 -13.29 11.17 15.84
N HIS A 33 -12.91 12.38 16.24
CA HIS A 33 -13.86 13.41 16.63
C HIS A 33 -14.72 13.77 15.41
N LYS A 34 -16.05 13.62 15.52
CA LYS A 34 -16.95 14.00 14.42
C LYS A 34 -17.11 15.52 14.38
N ILE A 35 -16.80 16.12 13.24
CA ILE A 35 -17.01 17.55 12.99
C ILE A 35 -18.49 17.91 13.16
N ASP A 36 -18.77 18.93 13.99
CA ASP A 36 -20.13 19.48 14.11
C ASP A 36 -20.46 20.36 12.89
N LEU A 37 -21.24 19.82 11.96
CA LEU A 37 -21.68 20.54 10.77
C LEU A 37 -22.64 21.71 11.05
N LYS A 38 -23.06 21.92 12.31
CA LYS A 38 -23.82 23.10 12.76
C LYS A 38 -22.93 24.17 13.39
N ALA A 39 -21.62 23.96 13.48
CA ALA A 39 -20.69 24.96 13.97
C ALA A 39 -20.76 26.26 13.14
N LYS A 40 -20.45 27.39 13.80
CA LYS A 40 -20.45 28.71 13.16
C LYS A 40 -19.19 28.99 12.34
N GLN A 41 -18.10 28.29 12.63
CA GLN A 41 -16.79 28.50 12.01
C GLN A 41 -16.16 27.15 11.70
N PHE A 42 -15.41 27.09 10.60
CA PHE A 42 -14.69 25.91 10.14
C PHE A 42 -13.26 26.32 9.82
N PHE A 43 -12.28 25.55 10.28
CA PHE A 43 -10.86 25.85 10.14
C PHE A 43 -10.16 24.73 9.42
N LEU A 44 -9.39 25.09 8.40
CA LEU A 44 -8.49 24.20 7.69
C LEU A 44 -7.07 24.46 8.17
N PHE A 45 -6.28 23.40 8.35
CA PHE A 45 -4.85 23.48 8.63
C PHE A 45 -4.07 22.80 7.51
N SER A 46 -3.17 23.52 6.83
CA SER A 46 -2.16 22.92 5.96
C SER A 46 -0.89 22.62 6.75
N TYR A 47 -0.41 21.40 6.73
CA TYR A 47 0.76 20.97 7.51
C TYR A 47 1.60 19.94 6.75
N PHE A 48 2.79 19.60 7.25
CA PHE A 48 3.58 18.47 6.78
C PHE A 48 3.89 17.49 7.91
N THR A 49 4.43 16.31 7.58
CA THR A 49 4.85 15.30 8.55
C THR A 49 6.26 14.78 8.25
N GLY A 50 6.98 14.32 9.29
CA GLY A 50 8.27 13.63 9.17
C GLY A 50 9.36 14.45 8.45
N GLN A 51 10.09 13.80 7.53
CA GLN A 51 11.14 14.41 6.71
C GLN A 51 10.61 15.20 5.50
N ALA A 52 9.30 15.53 5.49
CA ALA A 52 8.64 16.43 4.55
C ALA A 52 8.44 15.93 3.10
N GLY A 53 7.60 14.90 2.96
CA GLY A 53 7.21 14.28 1.69
C GLY A 53 5.91 14.78 1.04
N GLY A 54 5.30 15.87 1.54
CA GLY A 54 4.05 16.42 0.98
C GLY A 54 3.24 17.28 1.96
N ALA A 55 2.26 18.02 1.44
CA ALA A 55 1.35 18.84 2.22
C ALA A 55 0.08 18.06 2.56
N HIS A 56 -0.31 18.07 3.83
CA HIS A 56 -1.50 17.45 4.38
C HIS A 56 -2.52 18.52 4.79
N LEU A 57 -3.79 18.14 4.90
CA LEU A 57 -4.87 19.01 5.35
C LEU A 57 -5.60 18.39 6.55
N ALA A 58 -6.01 19.23 7.52
CA ALA A 58 -6.88 18.83 8.62
C ALA A 58 -8.00 19.87 8.82
N LEU A 59 -9.16 19.42 9.29
CA LEU A 59 -10.35 20.25 9.53
C LEU A 59 -10.70 20.28 11.01
N SER A 60 -11.08 21.44 11.53
CA SER A 60 -11.58 21.62 12.90
C SER A 60 -12.72 22.64 12.96
N THR A 61 -13.52 22.57 14.01
CA THR A 61 -14.55 23.57 14.34
C THR A 61 -14.25 24.33 15.63
N ASP A 62 -13.27 23.90 16.42
CA ASP A 62 -12.93 24.48 17.72
C ASP A 62 -11.44 24.81 17.90
N GLY A 63 -10.60 24.39 16.96
CA GLY A 63 -9.15 24.57 16.96
C GLY A 63 -8.39 23.61 17.86
N LEU A 64 -9.06 22.70 18.58
CA LEU A 64 -8.46 21.73 19.49
C LEU A 64 -8.53 20.32 18.92
N HIS A 65 -9.68 19.98 18.35
CA HIS A 65 -9.95 18.68 17.77
C HIS A 65 -9.90 18.75 16.24
N TRP A 66 -9.01 17.98 15.64
CA TRP A 66 -8.68 18.03 14.22
C TRP A 66 -8.98 16.69 13.55
N THR A 67 -9.80 16.75 12.51
CA THR A 67 -10.06 15.63 11.60
C THR A 67 -9.08 15.71 10.43
N GLN A 68 -8.20 14.72 10.29
CA GLN A 68 -7.35 14.62 9.10
C GLN A 68 -8.22 14.46 7.84
N LEU A 69 -7.90 15.20 6.79
CA LEU A 69 -8.54 15.08 5.48
C LEU A 69 -7.68 14.19 4.56
N ASN A 70 -8.29 13.72 3.47
CA ASN A 70 -7.68 12.79 2.50
C ASN A 70 -7.15 11.52 3.18
N ALA A 71 -7.86 11.00 4.19
CA ALA A 71 -7.44 9.86 5.01
C ALA A 71 -6.00 9.99 5.58
N GLY A 72 -5.60 11.22 5.90
CA GLY A 72 -4.27 11.55 6.43
C GLY A 72 -3.13 11.52 5.40
N ARG A 73 -3.42 11.27 4.11
CA ARG A 73 -2.43 11.36 3.02
C ARG A 73 -2.11 12.81 2.67
N PRO A 74 -0.92 13.08 2.11
CA PRO A 74 -0.68 14.38 1.50
C PRO A 74 -1.64 14.60 0.33
N VAL A 75 -2.18 15.82 0.20
CA VAL A 75 -3.00 16.25 -0.94
C VAL A 75 -2.13 16.61 -2.16
N ILE A 76 -0.84 16.84 -1.94
CA ILE A 76 0.17 17.09 -2.98
C ILE A 76 1.57 16.70 -2.45
N THR A 77 2.41 16.10 -3.30
CA THR A 77 3.79 15.67 -2.96
C THR A 77 4.81 16.42 -3.82
N PRO A 78 6.02 16.75 -3.32
CA PRO A 78 6.94 17.65 -4.02
C PRO A 78 7.45 17.08 -5.36
N GLN A 79 7.34 17.89 -6.40
CA GLN A 79 7.89 17.62 -7.74
C GLN A 79 8.92 18.68 -8.18
N VAL A 80 8.92 19.84 -7.53
CA VAL A 80 9.78 21.00 -7.83
C VAL A 80 10.72 21.32 -6.68
N GLY A 81 11.74 22.13 -6.96
CA GLY A 81 12.86 22.40 -6.05
C GLY A 81 14.01 21.41 -6.24
N SER A 82 15.24 21.88 -6.05
CA SER A 82 16.46 21.08 -6.24
C SER A 82 16.52 19.84 -5.33
N GLU A 83 15.88 19.91 -4.17
CA GLU A 83 15.85 18.84 -3.17
C GLU A 83 14.50 18.12 -3.11
N LYS A 84 13.52 18.52 -3.95
CA LYS A 84 12.14 18.00 -3.95
C LYS A 84 11.56 17.93 -2.53
N LEU A 85 11.66 19.05 -1.80
CA LEU A 85 11.18 19.19 -0.43
C LEU A 85 9.79 19.87 -0.41
N MET A 86 8.92 19.48 0.52
CA MET A 86 7.66 20.21 0.77
C MET A 86 7.44 20.40 2.27
N ARG A 87 7.99 21.51 2.79
CA ARG A 87 7.82 21.93 4.19
C ARG A 87 7.05 23.24 4.28
N ASP A 88 6.46 23.46 5.46
CA ASP A 88 5.82 24.72 5.83
C ASP A 88 4.76 25.16 4.78
N PRO A 89 3.80 24.30 4.39
CA PRO A 89 2.84 24.65 3.35
C PRO A 89 1.86 25.71 3.84
N SER A 90 1.81 26.85 3.14
CA SER A 90 0.88 27.94 3.39
C SER A 90 -0.18 28.03 2.31
N ILE A 91 -1.44 28.00 2.71
CA ILE A 91 -2.61 28.14 1.82
C ILE A 91 -3.32 29.46 2.06
N HIS A 92 -3.64 30.14 0.97
CA HIS A 92 -4.54 31.30 0.98
C HIS A 92 -5.69 31.15 -0.01
N HIS A 93 -6.90 31.47 0.43
CA HIS A 93 -8.09 31.50 -0.43
C HIS A 93 -8.24 32.87 -1.09
N GLY A 94 -8.00 32.94 -2.40
CA GLY A 94 -8.12 34.16 -3.17
C GLY A 94 -9.57 34.59 -3.39
N ARG A 95 -9.78 35.89 -3.65
CA ARG A 95 -11.11 36.45 -3.98
C ARG A 95 -11.71 35.92 -5.27
N ASP A 96 -10.88 35.34 -6.12
CA ASP A 96 -11.26 34.65 -7.35
C ASP A 96 -11.73 33.21 -7.12
N GLY A 97 -11.85 32.78 -5.85
CA GLY A 97 -12.25 31.42 -5.49
C GLY A 97 -11.13 30.38 -5.63
N VAL A 98 -9.89 30.83 -5.86
CA VAL A 98 -8.74 29.94 -6.05
C VAL A 98 -7.87 29.91 -4.80
N TYR A 99 -7.69 28.71 -4.25
CA TYR A 99 -6.71 28.42 -3.22
C TYR A 99 -5.32 28.39 -3.83
N ARG A 100 -4.37 29.01 -3.15
CA ARG A 100 -2.98 29.10 -3.58
C ARG A 100 -2.11 28.60 -2.47
N MET A 101 -1.22 27.66 -2.81
CA MET A 101 -0.26 27.09 -1.88
C MET A 101 1.15 27.51 -2.26
N VAL A 102 1.93 27.91 -1.25
CA VAL A 102 3.38 28.05 -1.33
C VAL A 102 4.04 27.18 -0.25
N TRP A 103 5.27 26.75 -0.48
CA TRP A 103 6.01 25.92 0.49
C TRP A 103 7.53 26.06 0.34
N THR A 104 8.26 25.68 1.37
CA THR A 104 9.72 25.55 1.35
C THR A 104 10.14 24.37 0.46
N SER A 105 10.82 24.66 -0.66
CA SER A 105 11.21 23.66 -1.68
C SER A 105 12.62 23.09 -1.54
N GLY A 106 13.41 23.59 -0.57
CA GLY A 106 14.75 23.08 -0.25
C GLY A 106 15.38 23.76 0.97
N TRP A 107 16.42 23.15 1.54
CA TRP A 107 17.20 23.70 2.67
C TRP A 107 18.04 24.90 2.26
N LYS A 108 18.49 24.94 1.01
CA LYS A 108 19.20 26.08 0.41
C LYS A 108 18.58 26.39 -0.94
N GLY A 109 18.53 27.67 -1.28
CA GLY A 109 17.92 28.08 -2.53
C GLY A 109 17.38 29.50 -2.48
N LYS A 110 16.99 29.98 -3.66
CA LYS A 110 16.37 31.29 -3.86
C LYS A 110 14.89 31.15 -4.23
N ASP A 111 14.36 29.96 -4.09
CA ASP A 111 13.09 29.57 -4.64
C ASP A 111 12.18 28.93 -3.60
N ILE A 112 10.89 28.97 -3.91
CA ILE A 112 9.81 28.30 -3.19
C ILE A 112 8.97 27.52 -4.20
N GLY A 113 8.23 26.53 -3.73
CA GLY A 113 7.23 25.86 -4.56
C GLY A 113 5.91 26.60 -4.57
N TYR A 114 5.13 26.39 -5.63
CA TYR A 114 3.80 26.95 -5.82
C TYR A 114 2.86 25.97 -6.55
N ALA A 115 1.62 25.92 -6.10
CA ALA A 115 0.51 25.27 -6.79
C ALA A 115 -0.80 25.99 -6.46
N ALA A 116 -1.82 25.80 -7.30
CA ALA A 116 -3.15 26.37 -7.09
C ALA A 116 -4.22 25.28 -7.18
N SER A 117 -5.35 25.52 -6.52
CA SER A 117 -6.50 24.61 -6.52
C SER A 117 -7.79 25.42 -6.41
N SER A 118 -8.86 24.98 -7.08
CA SER A 118 -10.20 25.56 -6.89
C SER A 118 -10.99 24.85 -5.79
N ASP A 119 -10.52 23.70 -5.31
CA ASP A 119 -11.30 22.81 -4.44
C ASP A 119 -10.50 22.19 -3.29
N LEU A 120 -9.22 22.54 -3.15
CA LEU A 120 -8.25 21.99 -2.18
C LEU A 120 -7.96 20.48 -2.35
N ILE A 121 -8.47 19.88 -3.41
CA ILE A 121 -8.38 18.44 -3.70
C ILE A 121 -7.46 18.24 -4.92
N HIS A 122 -7.79 18.91 -6.02
CA HIS A 122 -7.05 18.85 -7.27
C HIS A 122 -6.13 20.06 -7.36
N TRP A 123 -4.84 19.79 -7.47
CA TRP A 123 -3.81 20.83 -7.55
C TRP A 123 -3.26 20.95 -8.97
N SER A 124 -2.96 22.18 -9.37
CA SER A 124 -2.27 22.46 -10.63
C SER A 124 -0.88 21.83 -10.67
N GLU A 125 -0.30 21.77 -11.86
CA GLU A 125 1.14 21.52 -12.01
C GLU A 125 1.95 22.46 -11.09
N GLN A 126 2.94 21.87 -10.41
CA GLN A 126 3.79 22.60 -9.48
C GLN A 126 4.78 23.49 -10.22
N LYS A 127 5.04 24.65 -9.65
CA LYS A 127 5.99 25.62 -10.20
C LYS A 127 6.99 26.03 -9.14
N THR A 128 8.20 26.31 -9.58
CA THR A 128 9.20 27.00 -8.78
C THR A 128 9.05 28.52 -8.96
N ILE A 129 9.09 29.28 -7.87
CA ILE A 129 9.07 30.74 -7.88
C ILE A 129 10.36 31.26 -7.26
N GLU A 130 11.17 32.00 -8.04
CA GLU A 130 12.45 32.57 -7.60
C GLU A 130 12.28 33.85 -6.75
N VAL A 131 11.60 33.75 -5.60
CA VAL A 131 11.33 34.91 -4.72
C VAL A 131 12.58 35.54 -4.10
N GLY A 132 13.69 34.80 -4.03
CA GLY A 132 14.98 35.27 -3.55
C GLY A 132 15.88 35.88 -4.64
N LYS A 133 15.42 35.95 -5.89
CA LYS A 133 16.17 36.55 -7.00
C LYS A 133 16.42 38.04 -6.72
N GLY A 134 17.64 38.51 -7.00
CA GLY A 134 18.04 39.90 -6.73
C GLY A 134 18.44 40.19 -5.28
N ILE A 135 18.32 39.24 -4.35
CA ILE A 135 18.85 39.38 -2.99
C ILE A 135 20.30 38.88 -2.95
N ASP A 136 21.22 39.78 -2.65
CA ASP A 136 22.64 39.45 -2.48
C ASP A 136 22.88 38.62 -1.23
N SER A 137 23.71 37.58 -1.36
CA SER A 137 24.12 36.69 -0.26
C SER A 137 22.96 35.98 0.49
N ILE A 138 21.80 35.80 -0.16
CA ILE A 138 20.73 34.95 0.37
C ILE A 138 21.14 33.47 0.33
N ASN A 139 20.87 32.75 1.42
CA ASN A 139 21.15 31.32 1.51
C ASN A 139 19.91 30.44 1.32
N ASN A 140 18.73 30.92 1.74
CA ASN A 140 17.53 30.10 1.84
C ASN A 140 16.24 30.94 1.71
N CYS A 141 15.17 30.25 1.33
CA CYS A 141 13.80 30.74 1.29
C CYS A 141 12.90 29.75 2.05
N TRP A 142 12.60 30.03 3.32
CA TRP A 142 11.90 29.11 4.22
C TRP A 142 10.59 29.68 4.75
N ALA A 143 9.66 28.79 5.11
CA ALA A 143 8.36 29.10 5.68
C ALA A 143 7.64 30.24 4.95
N PRO A 144 7.40 30.11 3.63
CA PRO A 144 6.70 31.14 2.89
C PRO A 144 5.23 31.18 3.31
N GLU A 145 4.70 32.39 3.43
CA GLU A 145 3.31 32.67 3.79
C GLU A 145 2.67 33.65 2.81
N ILE A 146 1.34 33.60 2.69
CA ILE A 146 0.57 34.44 1.75
C ILE A 146 -0.39 35.35 2.53
N TYR A 147 -0.27 36.66 2.31
CA TYR A 147 -1.23 37.66 2.78
C TYR A 147 -1.83 38.43 1.59
N PHE A 148 -3.16 38.55 1.51
CA PHE A 148 -3.80 39.37 0.47
C PHE A 148 -4.09 40.79 0.98
N ASN A 149 -3.47 41.79 0.36
CA ASN A 149 -3.72 43.19 0.66
C ASN A 149 -4.97 43.67 -0.08
N GLU A 150 -6.10 43.72 0.64
CA GLU A 150 -7.39 44.13 0.12
C GLU A 150 -7.44 45.53 -0.49
N LEU A 151 -6.66 46.47 0.05
CA LEU A 151 -6.65 47.87 -0.40
C LEU A 151 -5.89 48.02 -1.73
N LYS A 152 -4.87 47.19 -1.94
CA LYS A 152 -4.03 47.22 -3.14
C LYS A 152 -4.45 46.20 -4.20
N GLY A 153 -5.25 45.21 -3.83
CA GLY A 153 -5.66 44.12 -4.71
C GLY A 153 -4.49 43.25 -5.18
N GLU A 154 -3.52 43.01 -4.29
CA GLU A 154 -2.32 42.20 -4.57
C GLU A 154 -2.02 41.25 -3.40
N TYR A 155 -1.40 40.12 -3.72
CA TYR A 155 -0.86 39.17 -2.78
C TYR A 155 0.55 39.59 -2.37
N MET A 156 0.85 39.42 -1.09
CA MET A 156 2.18 39.52 -0.51
C MET A 156 2.62 38.11 -0.13
N VAL A 157 3.68 37.62 -0.76
CA VAL A 157 4.35 36.37 -0.36
C VAL A 157 5.57 36.75 0.46
N TYR A 158 5.63 36.30 1.71
CA TYR A 158 6.72 36.65 2.63
C TYR A 158 7.34 35.41 3.24
N LEU A 159 8.64 35.46 3.54
CA LEU A 159 9.44 34.28 3.85
C LEU A 159 10.64 34.61 4.74
N SER A 160 11.15 33.58 5.41
CA SER A 160 12.34 33.63 6.23
C SER A 160 13.60 33.37 5.40
N SER A 161 14.60 34.24 5.54
CA SER A 161 15.88 34.12 4.84
C SER A 161 17.06 34.47 5.74
N ASN A 162 18.14 33.72 5.59
CA ASN A 162 19.43 34.04 6.19
C ASN A 162 20.36 34.66 5.14
N ILE A 163 20.91 35.83 5.43
CA ILE A 163 21.81 36.59 4.56
C ILE A 163 23.23 36.55 5.11
N GLY A 164 24.23 36.46 4.23
CA GLY A 164 25.64 36.46 4.60
C GLY A 164 26.20 35.04 4.82
N PRO A 165 27.34 34.88 5.51
CA PRO A 165 28.02 33.60 5.63
C PRO A 165 27.18 32.60 6.46
N TRP A 166 26.76 31.50 5.82
CA TRP A 166 25.89 30.49 6.41
C TRP A 166 26.39 29.98 7.77
N LYS A 167 25.52 30.08 8.78
CA LYS A 167 25.78 29.62 10.17
C LYS A 167 27.10 30.12 10.78
N LYS A 168 27.53 31.33 10.41
CA LYS A 168 28.78 31.96 10.91
C LYS A 168 28.51 33.38 11.41
N ALA A 169 29.49 33.94 12.13
CA ALA A 169 29.46 35.36 12.50
C ALA A 169 29.31 36.23 11.24
N GLY A 170 28.39 37.18 11.27
CA GLY A 170 28.01 38.00 10.11
C GLY A 170 26.76 37.51 9.36
N SER A 171 26.18 36.37 9.72
CA SER A 171 24.86 35.95 9.22
C SER A 171 23.73 36.78 9.86
N GLU A 172 22.74 37.20 9.07
CA GLU A 172 21.56 37.94 9.55
C GLU A 172 20.27 37.29 9.04
N GLY A 173 19.37 36.94 9.95
CA GLY A 173 18.02 36.49 9.61
C GLY A 173 17.11 37.68 9.30
N ARG A 174 16.33 37.59 8.22
CA ARG A 174 15.37 38.62 7.80
C ARG A 174 14.10 37.97 7.25
N ILE A 175 12.99 38.70 7.38
CA ILE A 175 11.77 38.38 6.67
C ILE A 175 11.71 39.28 5.43
N TYR A 176 11.69 38.66 4.26
CA TYR A 176 11.50 39.33 2.98
C TYR A 176 10.07 39.15 2.49
N TYR A 177 9.63 40.03 1.59
CA TYR A 177 8.39 39.87 0.86
C TYR A 177 8.51 40.32 -0.59
N VAL A 178 7.69 39.71 -1.45
CA VAL A 178 7.41 40.12 -2.82
C VAL A 178 5.91 40.31 -2.98
N THR A 179 5.48 41.17 -3.91
CA THR A 179 4.06 41.30 -4.26
C THR A 179 3.76 40.76 -5.64
N THR A 180 2.55 40.24 -5.82
CA THR A 180 2.05 39.73 -7.10
C THR A 180 0.53 39.88 -7.19
N LYS A 181 -0.01 39.96 -8.41
CA LYS A 181 -1.45 39.89 -8.64
C LYS A 181 -1.91 38.50 -9.10
N ASP A 182 -1.00 37.71 -9.68
CA ASP A 182 -1.33 36.53 -10.47
C ASP A 182 -0.41 35.32 -10.25
N PHE A 183 0.59 35.45 -9.37
CA PHE A 183 1.63 34.43 -9.13
C PHE A 183 2.44 34.06 -10.37
N LYS A 184 2.50 34.96 -11.34
CA LYS A 184 3.36 34.87 -12.53
C LYS A 184 4.38 36.00 -12.54
N ILE A 185 3.94 37.22 -12.24
CA ILE A 185 4.79 38.41 -12.20
C ILE A 185 4.93 38.85 -10.74
N PHE A 186 6.17 38.99 -10.29
CA PHE A 186 6.52 39.39 -8.93
C PHE A 186 7.26 40.73 -8.91
N SER A 187 7.03 41.52 -7.87
CA SER A 187 7.85 42.69 -7.59
C SER A 187 9.27 42.30 -7.20
N GLU A 188 10.19 43.26 -7.22
CA GLU A 188 11.48 43.12 -6.54
C GLU A 188 11.26 42.85 -5.03
N PRO A 189 12.10 41.99 -4.40
CA PRO A 189 11.98 41.65 -2.99
C PRO A 189 12.32 42.83 -2.09
N LYS A 190 11.56 42.97 -1.01
CA LYS A 190 11.72 44.02 0.00
C LYS A 190 11.81 43.41 1.39
N ILE A 191 12.50 44.08 2.30
CA ILE A 191 12.57 43.65 3.70
C ILE A 191 11.22 43.98 4.36
N LEU A 192 10.53 42.96 4.85
CA LEU A 192 9.33 43.09 5.66
C LEU A 192 9.68 43.38 7.12
N PHE A 193 10.65 42.63 7.65
CA PHE A 193 11.03 42.72 9.04
C PHE A 193 12.46 42.21 9.28
N ARG A 194 13.14 42.84 10.24
CA ARG A 194 14.42 42.43 10.80
C ARG A 194 14.40 42.73 12.29
N ASN A 195 15.13 41.97 13.10
CA ASN A 195 15.35 42.36 14.48
C ASN A 195 16.13 43.69 14.50
N GLY A 196 15.78 44.59 15.41
CA GLY A 196 16.60 45.77 15.68
C GLY A 196 18.01 45.37 16.11
N PHE A 197 18.98 46.28 16.01
CA PHE A 197 20.34 45.99 16.46
C PHE A 197 20.48 46.22 17.98
N PRO A 198 21.09 45.31 18.76
CA PRO A 198 21.58 43.98 18.37
C PRO A 198 20.45 42.93 18.26
N ALA A 199 20.56 42.05 17.27
CA ALA A 199 19.49 41.13 16.86
C ALA A 199 19.19 39.96 17.83
N GLY A 200 20.05 39.72 18.82
CA GLY A 200 20.03 38.51 19.67
C GLY A 200 20.31 37.23 18.88
N GLY A 201 20.71 36.15 19.55
CA GLY A 201 20.94 34.81 18.99
C GLY A 201 22.39 34.33 18.96
N ALA A 202 22.57 33.01 18.87
CA ALA A 202 23.86 32.38 18.54
C ALA A 202 24.20 32.53 17.04
N PRO A 203 25.48 32.62 16.64
CA PRO A 203 25.89 32.72 15.23
C PRO A 203 25.16 31.70 14.33
N GLY A 204 24.47 32.17 13.29
CA GLY A 204 23.62 31.34 12.44
C GLY A 204 22.12 31.32 12.75
N ASN A 205 21.68 31.93 13.86
CA ASN A 205 20.28 32.03 14.29
C ASN A 205 19.90 33.49 14.68
N ASN A 206 20.55 34.47 14.07
CA ASN A 206 20.51 35.88 14.46
C ASN A 206 19.40 36.67 13.74
N GLY A 207 18.14 36.30 13.92
CA GLY A 207 17.04 37.07 13.32
C GLY A 207 15.66 36.44 13.48
N PRO A 208 14.60 37.16 13.06
CA PRO A 208 13.25 36.63 13.02
C PRO A 208 13.14 35.52 11.96
N ILE A 209 12.46 34.44 12.31
CA ILE A 209 12.01 33.41 11.36
C ILE A 209 10.54 33.10 11.61
N ASP A 210 9.94 32.40 10.66
CA ASP A 210 8.57 31.89 10.70
C ASP A 210 7.58 33.01 11.02
N ALA A 211 7.55 34.01 10.14
CA ALA A 211 6.66 35.14 10.32
C ALA A 211 5.21 34.76 9.98
N PHE A 212 4.25 35.36 10.68
CA PHE A 212 2.83 35.25 10.34
C PHE A 212 2.09 36.56 10.58
N ILE A 213 1.33 37.02 9.60
CA ILE A 213 0.56 38.27 9.69
C ILE A 213 -0.91 37.96 9.95
N PHE A 214 -1.42 38.45 11.08
CA PHE A 214 -2.83 38.40 11.41
C PHE A 214 -3.45 39.79 11.42
N ARG A 215 -4.60 39.97 10.74
CA ARG A 215 -5.35 41.23 10.77
C ARG A 215 -6.40 41.19 11.87
N ASP A 216 -6.24 42.03 12.90
CA ASP A 216 -7.23 42.23 13.95
C ASP A 216 -7.89 43.61 13.79
N LYS A 217 -9.09 43.64 13.22
CA LYS A 217 -9.85 44.86 12.92
C LYS A 217 -9.04 45.82 12.02
N ASN A 218 -8.56 46.94 12.60
CA ASN A 218 -7.85 48.01 11.91
C ASN A 218 -6.34 47.98 12.14
N LYS A 219 -5.80 46.91 12.73
CA LYS A 219 -4.36 46.74 12.97
C LYS A 219 -3.90 45.37 12.46
N TYR A 220 -2.59 45.28 12.23
CA TYR A 220 -1.90 44.07 11.80
C TYR A 220 -0.99 43.60 12.93
N LEU A 221 -0.93 42.30 13.15
CA LEU A 221 -0.05 41.64 14.11
C LEU A 221 0.94 40.80 13.32
N LEU A 222 2.24 41.10 13.44
CA LEU A 222 3.31 40.26 12.93
C LEU A 222 3.81 39.37 14.07
N PHE A 223 3.45 38.09 14.04
CA PHE A 223 4.04 37.06 14.89
C PHE A 223 5.33 36.55 14.23
N TYR A 224 6.32 36.20 15.03
CA TYR A 224 7.58 35.63 14.56
C TYR A 224 8.30 34.92 15.70
N LYS A 225 9.08 33.89 15.37
CA LYS A 225 10.00 33.28 16.31
C LYS A 225 11.29 34.09 16.42
N LYS A 226 11.80 34.21 17.64
CA LYS A 226 13.06 34.88 17.98
C LYS A 226 13.86 34.04 18.97
N ASP A 227 15.16 33.99 18.77
CA ASP A 227 16.13 33.58 19.78
C ASP A 227 16.57 34.82 20.56
N ASP A 228 16.15 34.94 21.82
CA ASP A 228 16.42 36.08 22.69
C ASP A 228 17.65 35.86 23.59
N ASN A 229 18.53 34.91 23.24
CA ASN A 229 19.67 34.44 24.04
C ASN A 229 19.28 33.69 25.33
N SER A 230 18.00 33.37 25.55
CA SER A 230 17.58 32.48 26.65
C SER A 230 17.87 30.99 26.37
N ARG A 231 18.39 30.67 25.17
CA ARG A 231 18.56 29.31 24.62
C ARG A 231 17.25 28.55 24.38
N VAL A 232 16.09 29.20 24.58
CA VAL A 232 14.77 28.65 24.27
C VAL A 232 14.10 29.58 23.25
N PRO A 233 13.90 29.14 21.99
CA PRO A 233 13.22 29.96 20.99
C PRO A 233 11.77 30.24 21.41
N ASN A 234 11.30 31.46 21.18
CA ASN A 234 9.95 31.87 21.58
C ASN A 234 9.27 32.70 20.49
N VAL A 235 7.94 32.63 20.45
CA VAL A 235 7.12 33.50 19.61
C VAL A 235 6.93 34.86 20.28
N TYR A 236 7.15 35.92 19.50
CA TYR A 236 6.89 37.31 19.83
C TYR A 236 5.93 37.89 18.79
N TYR A 237 5.35 39.06 19.07
CA TYR A 237 4.59 39.79 18.07
C TYR A 237 4.75 41.31 18.14
N ARG A 238 4.44 41.99 17.03
CA ARG A 238 4.40 43.46 16.92
C ARG A 238 3.14 43.92 16.23
N THR A 239 2.70 45.14 16.53
CA THR A 239 1.52 45.76 15.90
C THR A 239 1.92 46.73 14.80
N GLY A 240 1.24 46.71 13.66
CA GLY A 240 1.45 47.60 12.51
C GLY A 240 0.15 48.20 12.00
N LYS A 241 0.26 49.29 11.23
CA LYS A 241 -0.90 49.93 10.57
C LYS A 241 -1.16 49.38 9.17
N THR A 242 -0.15 48.79 8.52
CA THR A 242 -0.26 48.15 7.21
C THR A 242 0.39 46.77 7.26
N PRO A 243 0.07 45.84 6.33
CA PRO A 243 0.69 44.51 6.31
C PRO A 243 2.18 44.56 5.95
N GLU A 244 2.65 45.60 5.27
CA GLU A 244 4.07 45.79 4.92
C GLU A 244 4.90 46.39 6.05
N GLY A 245 4.26 46.83 7.15
CA GLY A 245 4.95 47.15 8.40
C GLY A 245 4.62 48.50 9.03
N GLY A 246 5.68 49.20 9.45
CA GLY A 246 5.59 50.19 10.53
C GLY A 246 5.41 49.52 11.90
N TRP A 247 5.99 48.33 12.07
CA TRP A 247 5.85 47.48 13.26
C TRP A 247 6.32 48.22 14.51
N GLY A 248 5.40 48.39 15.46
CA GLY A 248 5.61 49.07 16.73
C GLY A 248 6.41 48.25 17.74
N LYS A 249 6.14 48.51 19.03
CA LYS A 249 6.84 47.86 20.14
C LYS A 249 6.58 46.35 20.15
N GLU A 250 7.65 45.60 20.44
CA GLU A 250 7.62 44.15 20.65
C GLU A 250 6.76 43.78 21.86
N SER A 251 5.98 42.71 21.71
CA SER A 251 5.19 42.08 22.76
C SER A 251 5.54 40.59 22.81
N GLY A 252 5.56 40.01 24.01
CA GLY A 252 6.01 38.65 24.27
C GLY A 252 7.23 38.59 25.20
N PRO A 253 7.85 37.41 25.38
CA PRO A 253 7.51 36.17 24.68
C PRO A 253 6.14 35.64 25.09
N ILE A 254 5.47 34.92 24.19
CA ILE A 254 4.24 34.20 24.52
C ILE A 254 4.59 33.06 25.50
N ARG A 255 3.77 32.89 26.55
CA ARG A 255 4.01 31.96 27.66
C ARG A 255 2.73 31.16 27.94
N PRO A 256 2.82 29.89 28.41
CA PRO A 256 4.04 29.13 28.71
C PRO A 256 4.67 28.50 27.45
N SER A 257 5.91 28.87 27.10
CA SER A 257 6.63 28.35 25.93
C SER A 257 7.61 27.24 26.31
N THR A 258 7.81 26.27 25.41
CA THR A 258 8.84 25.20 25.54
C THR A 258 9.85 25.18 24.41
N GLY A 259 9.90 26.22 23.57
CA GLY A 259 10.72 26.20 22.36
C GLY A 259 9.85 26.14 21.11
N ASP A 260 8.93 27.09 20.97
CA ASP A 260 7.90 27.10 19.93
C ASP A 260 8.29 27.99 18.73
N GLU A 261 8.07 27.49 17.51
CA GLU A 261 8.22 28.22 16.24
C GLU A 261 6.98 28.06 15.33
N GLY A 262 7.05 28.52 14.08
CA GLY A 262 5.95 28.35 13.12
C GLY A 262 4.57 28.88 13.56
N PRO A 263 4.44 30.12 14.07
CA PRO A 263 3.16 30.63 14.52
C PRO A 263 2.16 30.75 13.37
N SER A 264 0.94 30.24 13.55
CA SER A 264 -0.20 30.51 12.67
C SER A 264 -1.45 30.82 13.50
N VAL A 265 -2.16 31.91 13.18
CA VAL A 265 -3.18 32.49 14.07
C VAL A 265 -4.54 32.62 13.40
N VAL A 266 -5.58 32.15 14.07
CA VAL A 266 -6.99 32.41 13.74
C VAL A 266 -7.76 32.89 14.96
N LYS A 267 -8.98 33.40 14.72
CA LYS A 267 -9.93 33.77 15.77
C LYS A 267 -11.11 32.80 15.81
N ILE A 268 -11.29 32.14 16.95
CA ILE A 268 -12.36 31.17 17.20
C ILE A 268 -13.28 31.75 18.28
N GLY A 269 -14.44 32.25 17.86
CA GLY A 269 -15.32 33.05 18.71
C GLY A 269 -14.63 34.32 19.21
N ASP A 270 -14.48 34.46 20.52
CA ASP A 270 -13.81 35.59 21.17
C ASP A 270 -12.31 35.34 21.44
N ARG A 271 -11.78 34.17 21.08
CA ARG A 271 -10.41 33.74 21.39
C ARG A 271 -9.50 33.81 20.17
N TYR A 272 -8.26 34.28 20.38
CA TYR A 272 -7.13 34.07 19.49
C TYR A 272 -6.57 32.68 19.76
N CYS A 273 -6.42 31.88 18.69
CA CYS A 273 -5.82 30.56 18.73
C CYS A 273 -4.59 30.60 17.84
N MET A 274 -3.41 30.47 18.44
CA MET A 274 -2.11 30.44 17.76
C MET A 274 -1.52 29.04 17.83
N PHE A 275 -1.35 28.43 16.67
CA PHE A 275 -0.74 27.13 16.50
C PHE A 275 0.76 27.29 16.31
N THR A 276 1.54 26.41 16.93
CA THR A 276 3.01 26.44 16.87
C THR A 276 3.59 25.05 16.68
N ASP A 277 4.80 25.00 16.13
CA ASP A 277 5.63 23.80 16.01
C ASP A 277 6.71 23.80 17.11
N PRO A 278 6.57 23.00 18.17
CA PRO A 278 7.57 22.91 19.23
C PRO A 278 8.80 22.10 18.80
N PHE A 279 10.01 22.61 19.10
CA PHE A 279 11.24 21.84 18.95
C PHE A 279 11.17 20.57 19.82
N GLU A 280 11.32 19.39 19.19
CA GLU A 280 11.39 18.07 19.86
C GLU A 280 10.13 17.68 20.67
N SER A 281 8.93 17.82 20.10
CA SER A 281 7.70 17.27 20.69
C SER A 281 6.99 16.23 19.82
N ASP A 282 6.27 15.34 20.50
CA ASP A 282 5.32 14.41 19.88
C ASP A 282 3.93 15.02 19.67
N TYR A 283 3.74 16.28 20.05
CA TYR A 283 2.46 16.97 20.00
C TYR A 283 2.57 18.33 19.29
N ALA A 284 1.46 18.78 18.71
CA ALA A 284 1.29 20.18 18.35
C ALA A 284 0.52 20.92 19.47
N TYR A 285 0.84 22.19 19.65
CA TYR A 285 0.22 23.02 20.69
C TYR A 285 -0.57 24.16 20.07
N VAL A 286 -1.63 24.55 20.77
CA VAL A 286 -2.35 25.79 20.51
C VAL A 286 -2.28 26.69 21.74
N PHE A 287 -1.86 27.93 21.51
CA PHE A 287 -1.91 29.01 22.48
C PHE A 287 -3.23 29.77 22.32
N ILE A 288 -3.98 29.89 23.41
CA ILE A 288 -5.31 30.46 23.44
C ILE A 288 -5.29 31.72 24.31
N SER A 289 -5.75 32.85 23.76
CA SER A 289 -5.86 34.12 24.49
C SER A 289 -7.14 34.86 24.12
N LYS A 290 -7.70 35.66 25.03
CA LYS A 290 -8.80 36.58 24.71
C LYS A 290 -8.33 38.01 24.43
N ASP A 291 -7.11 38.36 24.83
CA ASP A 291 -6.63 39.74 24.87
C ASP A 291 -5.21 39.94 24.29
N LEU A 292 -4.60 38.87 23.78
CA LEU A 292 -3.22 38.77 23.27
C LEU A 292 -2.13 38.91 24.34
N LYS A 293 -2.50 39.03 25.62
CA LYS A 293 -1.57 39.18 26.74
C LYS A 293 -1.51 37.90 27.57
N ASP A 294 -2.67 37.42 27.99
CA ASP A 294 -2.80 36.23 28.81
C ASP A 294 -3.05 35.03 27.89
N TRP A 295 -2.05 34.16 27.79
CA TRP A 295 -2.07 32.97 26.95
C TRP A 295 -2.12 31.71 27.80
N GLN A 296 -2.99 30.79 27.40
CA GLN A 296 -3.05 29.43 27.91
C GLN A 296 -2.57 28.49 26.81
N ARG A 297 -1.92 27.39 27.17
CA ARG A 297 -1.45 26.41 26.20
C ARG A 297 -2.22 25.11 26.35
N GLU A 298 -2.74 24.62 25.24
CA GLU A 298 -3.44 23.35 25.13
C GLU A 298 -2.77 22.46 24.06
N VAL A 299 -2.99 21.17 24.16
CA VAL A 299 -2.47 20.16 23.22
C VAL A 299 -3.57 19.87 22.19
N THR A 300 -3.23 19.83 20.90
CA THR A 300 -4.16 19.36 19.87
C THR A 300 -4.16 17.83 19.82
N ASP A 301 -5.27 17.24 19.39
CA ASP A 301 -5.39 15.77 19.21
C ASP A 301 -4.60 15.23 18.00
N LEU A 302 -4.13 16.11 17.12
CA LEU A 302 -3.32 15.79 15.95
C LEU A 302 -1.93 16.44 16.02
N LYS A 303 -0.87 15.66 15.76
CA LYS A 303 0.49 16.19 15.56
C LYS A 303 0.59 16.83 14.17
N MET A 304 0.68 18.15 14.14
CA MET A 304 0.86 18.96 12.93
C MET A 304 2.19 19.71 13.03
N SER A 305 3.12 19.45 12.11
CA SER A 305 4.32 20.28 11.98
C SER A 305 4.00 21.54 11.18
N HIS A 306 4.83 22.57 11.33
CA HIS A 306 4.63 23.94 10.83
C HIS A 306 3.84 24.04 9.51
N GLY A 307 2.83 24.90 9.52
CA GLY A 307 2.08 25.33 8.34
C GLY A 307 1.01 26.35 8.73
N THR A 308 -0.09 26.42 7.99
CA THR A 308 -1.03 27.55 8.09
C THR A 308 -2.45 27.11 8.42
N VAL A 309 -3.06 27.77 9.40
CA VAL A 309 -4.50 27.66 9.67
C VAL A 309 -5.27 28.80 8.99
N LEU A 310 -6.40 28.47 8.37
CA LEU A 310 -7.32 29.44 7.78
C LEU A 310 -8.77 29.06 8.05
N GLU A 311 -9.63 30.07 8.21
CA GLU A 311 -11.07 29.87 8.23
C GLU A 311 -11.58 29.60 6.80
N ILE A 312 -12.42 28.59 6.64
CA ILE A 312 -13.04 28.21 5.36
C ILE A 312 -14.55 28.26 5.45
N SER A 313 -15.23 28.37 4.30
CA SER A 313 -16.69 28.32 4.26
C SER A 313 -17.21 26.96 4.72
N ARG A 314 -18.44 26.94 5.24
CA ARG A 314 -19.14 25.69 5.57
C ARG A 314 -19.31 24.81 4.33
N GLU A 315 -19.53 25.42 3.18
CA GLU A 315 -19.67 24.74 1.88
C GLU A 315 -18.36 24.04 1.51
N THR A 316 -17.21 24.72 1.63
CA THR A 316 -15.88 24.13 1.44
C THR A 316 -15.64 23.03 2.45
N ALA A 317 -15.95 23.24 3.73
CA ALA A 317 -15.75 22.23 4.77
C ALA A 317 -16.60 20.98 4.50
N ILE A 318 -17.85 21.15 4.08
CA ILE A 318 -18.72 20.06 3.67
C ILE A 318 -18.22 19.42 2.37
N GLN A 319 -17.69 20.18 1.42
CA GLN A 319 -17.11 19.62 0.20
C GLN A 319 -15.86 18.80 0.53
N LEU A 320 -14.99 19.28 1.42
CA LEU A 320 -13.82 18.56 1.86
C LEU A 320 -14.20 17.35 2.69
N LEU A 321 -15.20 17.45 3.57
CA LEU A 321 -15.71 16.30 4.31
C LEU A 321 -16.48 15.36 3.42
N ARG A 322 -17.18 15.81 2.38
CA ARG A 322 -17.88 14.95 1.41
C ARG A 322 -16.90 14.31 0.48
N HIS A 323 -15.92 15.05 -0.02
CA HIS A 323 -14.81 14.48 -0.76
C HIS A 323 -14.02 13.56 0.15
N ASP A 324 -13.84 13.88 1.43
CA ASP A 324 -13.25 12.97 2.39
C ASP A 324 -14.23 11.84 2.71
N SER A 325 -15.56 12.01 2.60
CA SER A 325 -16.61 11.00 2.84
C SER A 325 -16.86 10.13 1.62
N THR A 326 -16.58 10.60 0.41
CA THR A 326 -16.56 9.90 -0.87
C THR A 326 -15.15 9.42 -1.13
N VAL A 327 -14.11 10.02 -0.55
CA VAL A 327 -12.84 9.36 -0.29
C VAL A 327 -13.00 8.38 0.86
N ASN A 328 -14.03 8.53 1.71
CA ASN A 328 -14.42 7.61 2.77
C ASN A 328 -15.64 6.73 2.40
N ASP A 329 -16.15 6.78 1.15
CA ASP A 329 -17.26 5.94 0.63
C ASP A 329 -16.85 5.38 -0.75
N ASP A 330 -16.43 6.23 -1.69
CA ASP A 330 -15.88 5.85 -3.02
C ASP A 330 -14.37 5.53 -3.01
N THR A 331 -13.56 6.09 -2.09
CA THR A 331 -12.16 5.68 -1.88
C THR A 331 -11.87 5.03 -0.53
N ASN A 332 -12.85 4.82 0.36
CA ASN A 332 -12.65 3.91 1.51
C ASN A 332 -13.32 2.56 1.32
N SER A 333 -14.15 2.42 0.29
CA SER A 333 -14.17 1.14 -0.39
C SER A 333 -12.79 0.95 -1.02
N LYS A 334 -12.44 1.51 -2.17
CA LYS A 334 -11.21 1.04 -2.86
C LYS A 334 -9.85 1.33 -2.19
N ALA A 335 -9.65 2.44 -1.45
CA ALA A 335 -8.35 2.80 -0.83
C ALA A 335 -8.21 2.56 0.69
N LEU A 336 -9.30 2.47 1.48
CA LEU A 336 -9.23 1.80 2.81
C LEU A 336 -9.19 0.29 2.63
N LEU A 337 -9.80 -0.26 1.57
CA LEU A 337 -9.56 -1.65 1.21
C LEU A 337 -8.13 -1.81 0.71
N GLN A 338 -7.54 -0.94 -0.12
CA GLN A 338 -6.08 -1.03 -0.39
C GLN A 338 -5.19 -0.76 0.84
N ARG A 339 -5.64 -0.04 1.89
CA ARG A 339 -4.90 0.11 3.16
C ARG A 339 -5.20 -0.96 4.22
N GLN A 340 -6.23 -1.77 4.04
CA GLN A 340 -6.50 -3.01 4.79
C GLN A 340 -6.12 -4.28 3.98
N ASN A 341 -5.80 -4.13 2.70
CA ASN A 341 -5.33 -5.16 1.80
C ASN A 341 -3.83 -4.97 1.58
N PRO A 342 -2.98 -5.47 2.50
CA PRO A 342 -1.53 -5.45 2.31
C PRO A 342 -1.06 -6.42 1.22
N PHE A 343 -1.99 -7.05 0.48
CA PHE A 343 -1.72 -8.05 -0.55
C PHE A 343 -2.09 -7.55 -1.96
N GLY A 344 -2.67 -6.36 -2.13
CA GLY A 344 -2.96 -5.79 -3.45
C GLY A 344 -3.73 -6.72 -4.40
N HIS A 345 -3.32 -6.74 -5.67
CA HIS A 345 -3.93 -7.43 -6.80
C HIS A 345 -3.13 -8.69 -7.18
N ALA A 346 -3.30 -9.76 -6.40
CA ALA A 346 -2.75 -11.07 -6.74
C ALA A 346 -3.25 -11.58 -8.11
N LEU A 347 -2.51 -12.49 -8.73
CA LEU A 347 -2.84 -12.97 -10.08
C LEU A 347 -4.20 -13.68 -10.16
N VAL A 348 -4.48 -14.57 -9.21
CA VAL A 348 -5.73 -15.35 -9.15
C VAL A 348 -6.41 -15.17 -7.79
N PRO A 349 -7.74 -15.26 -7.72
CA PRO A 349 -8.50 -15.21 -6.47
C PRO A 349 -8.43 -16.55 -5.72
N ASP A 350 -7.22 -16.96 -5.36
CA ASP A 350 -6.93 -18.07 -4.45
C ASP A 350 -5.52 -17.90 -3.87
N MET A 351 -5.21 -18.71 -2.86
CA MET A 351 -3.83 -18.86 -2.37
C MET A 351 -3.10 -19.88 -3.23
N ILE A 352 -2.17 -19.38 -4.05
CA ILE A 352 -1.31 -20.20 -4.89
C ILE A 352 0.17 -19.82 -4.73
N ALA A 353 1.05 -20.77 -5.01
CA ALA A 353 2.49 -20.59 -4.99
C ALA A 353 3.15 -21.44 -6.08
N ASP A 354 4.46 -21.24 -6.29
CA ASP A 354 5.27 -22.09 -7.18
C ASP A 354 4.67 -22.17 -8.60
N ALA A 355 4.21 -21.02 -9.09
CA ALA A 355 3.36 -20.93 -10.28
C ALA A 355 4.16 -21.05 -11.57
N SER A 356 3.73 -21.96 -12.44
CA SER A 356 4.13 -22.11 -13.83
C SER A 356 3.07 -21.52 -14.76
N ILE A 357 3.41 -20.41 -15.41
CA ILE A 357 2.53 -19.64 -16.28
C ILE A 357 3.05 -19.70 -17.71
N GLN A 358 2.15 -19.92 -18.67
CA GLN A 358 2.45 -19.89 -20.09
C GLN A 358 1.19 -19.61 -20.91
N GLU A 359 1.37 -19.12 -22.12
CA GLU A 359 0.29 -19.02 -23.10
C GLU A 359 0.33 -20.23 -24.06
N ILE A 360 -0.82 -20.88 -24.26
CA ILE A 360 -1.00 -21.97 -25.22
C ILE A 360 -2.24 -21.65 -26.05
N ASN A 361 -2.04 -21.45 -27.37
CA ASN A 361 -3.11 -21.19 -28.34
C ASN A 361 -4.05 -20.03 -27.93
N GLY A 362 -3.49 -18.87 -27.55
CA GLY A 362 -4.27 -17.69 -27.17
C GLY A 362 -4.99 -17.82 -25.82
N THR A 363 -4.53 -18.70 -24.94
CA THR A 363 -5.04 -18.86 -23.57
C THR A 363 -3.85 -18.91 -22.63
N PHE A 364 -3.85 -18.09 -21.60
CA PHE A 364 -2.91 -18.21 -20.48
C PHE A 364 -3.34 -19.32 -19.55
N TYR A 365 -2.40 -20.18 -19.17
CA TYR A 365 -2.54 -21.24 -18.18
C TYR A 365 -1.64 -20.94 -16.99
N CYS A 366 -2.15 -21.17 -15.78
CA CYS A 366 -1.39 -21.12 -14.54
C CYS A 366 -1.57 -22.45 -13.79
N TYR A 367 -0.50 -23.24 -13.78
CA TYR A 367 -0.36 -24.43 -12.94
C TYR A 367 0.40 -24.03 -11.69
N ALA A 368 -0.09 -24.35 -10.50
CA ALA A 368 0.53 -23.90 -9.26
C ALA A 368 0.32 -24.90 -8.12
N THR A 369 1.12 -24.77 -7.07
CA THR A 369 0.76 -25.31 -5.76
C THR A 369 -0.46 -24.57 -5.25
N THR A 370 -1.50 -25.31 -4.82
CA THR A 370 -2.64 -24.71 -4.12
C THR A 370 -2.36 -24.67 -2.63
N ASP A 371 -2.25 -23.45 -2.09
CA ASP A 371 -2.02 -23.14 -0.68
C ASP A 371 -3.37 -22.97 0.07
N GLY A 372 -3.35 -22.55 1.33
CA GLY A 372 -4.57 -22.18 2.07
C GLY A 372 -5.36 -23.35 2.64
N TYR A 373 -4.72 -24.49 2.93
CA TYR A 373 -5.32 -25.70 3.52
C TYR A 373 -4.98 -25.91 5.02
N ASP A 374 -4.47 -24.87 5.69
CA ASP A 374 -4.32 -24.74 7.15
C ASP A 374 -3.49 -25.81 7.90
N GLN A 375 -2.70 -26.64 7.20
CA GLN A 375 -1.80 -27.64 7.84
C GLN A 375 -0.32 -27.47 7.46
N GLY A 376 0.05 -26.28 6.97
CA GLY A 376 1.41 -26.02 6.49
C GLY A 376 1.83 -27.01 5.40
N LEU A 377 3.11 -27.39 5.40
CA LEU A 377 3.69 -28.31 4.40
C LEU A 377 3.25 -29.80 4.55
N LYS A 378 2.32 -30.10 5.47
CA LYS A 378 1.79 -31.47 5.63
C LYS A 378 0.79 -31.83 4.54
N THR A 379 0.04 -30.85 4.03
CA THR A 379 -0.97 -31.03 2.98
C THR A 379 -0.85 -29.90 1.94
N SER A 380 -1.58 -30.02 0.84
CA SER A 380 -1.81 -28.96 -0.14
C SER A 380 -3.25 -29.08 -0.65
N GLY A 381 -3.70 -28.12 -1.44
CA GLY A 381 -4.87 -28.31 -2.29
C GLY A 381 -4.62 -29.26 -3.47
N PRO A 382 -5.69 -29.63 -4.20
CA PRO A 382 -5.63 -30.52 -5.34
C PRO A 382 -5.02 -29.85 -6.58
N PRO A 383 -4.61 -30.62 -7.59
CA PRO A 383 -4.13 -30.07 -8.86
C PRO A 383 -5.27 -29.44 -9.66
N VAL A 384 -5.27 -28.11 -9.76
CA VAL A 384 -6.17 -27.33 -10.62
C VAL A 384 -5.37 -26.42 -11.55
N VAL A 385 -5.94 -26.08 -12.70
CA VAL A 385 -5.30 -25.20 -13.68
C VAL A 385 -6.19 -23.99 -13.92
N TRP A 386 -5.67 -22.82 -13.58
CA TRP A 386 -6.34 -21.56 -13.86
C TRP A 386 -6.08 -21.14 -15.30
N LYS A 387 -7.12 -20.63 -15.96
CA LYS A 387 -7.08 -20.21 -17.36
C LYS A 387 -7.61 -18.81 -17.52
N SER A 388 -6.98 -18.02 -18.39
CA SER A 388 -7.44 -16.69 -18.75
C SER A 388 -7.20 -16.40 -20.23
N LYS A 389 -8.08 -15.59 -20.82
CA LYS A 389 -7.92 -15.09 -22.18
C LYS A 389 -7.20 -13.75 -22.25
N ASP A 390 -7.22 -12.98 -21.18
CA ASP A 390 -6.71 -11.61 -21.13
C ASP A 390 -5.65 -11.39 -20.04
N PHE A 391 -5.40 -12.39 -19.20
CA PHE A 391 -4.52 -12.35 -18.04
C PHE A 391 -5.11 -11.66 -16.79
N VAL A 392 -6.37 -11.24 -16.85
CA VAL A 392 -7.10 -10.59 -15.73
C VAL A 392 -8.18 -11.53 -15.19
N HIS A 393 -9.03 -12.07 -16.07
CA HIS A 393 -10.16 -12.89 -15.67
C HIS A 393 -9.75 -14.38 -15.68
N TRP A 394 -9.43 -14.90 -14.50
CA TRP A 394 -8.95 -16.27 -14.33
C TRP A 394 -10.06 -17.22 -13.89
N ARG A 395 -10.09 -18.43 -14.45
CA ARG A 395 -11.08 -19.46 -14.08
C ARG A 395 -10.50 -20.86 -14.08
N PHE A 396 -11.06 -21.75 -13.28
CA PHE A 396 -10.81 -23.20 -13.35
C PHE A 396 -12.11 -23.98 -13.14
N SER A 397 -12.12 -25.25 -13.55
CA SER A 397 -13.20 -26.18 -13.26
C SER A 397 -12.63 -27.59 -13.10
N GLY A 398 -12.91 -28.22 -11.96
CA GLY A 398 -12.39 -29.53 -11.62
C GLY A 398 -10.87 -29.60 -11.50
N THR A 399 -10.35 -30.83 -11.54
CA THR A 399 -8.92 -31.13 -11.52
C THR A 399 -8.43 -31.52 -12.91
N TYR A 400 -7.20 -31.13 -13.25
CA TYR A 400 -6.55 -31.62 -14.45
C TYR A 400 -5.81 -32.94 -14.25
N PHE A 401 -5.62 -33.42 -13.01
CA PHE A 401 -4.88 -34.67 -12.73
C PHE A 401 -5.62 -35.55 -11.69
N PRO A 402 -6.60 -36.34 -12.13
CA PRO A 402 -7.50 -37.09 -11.24
C PRO A 402 -6.80 -38.01 -10.24
N ALA A 403 -5.78 -38.77 -10.68
CA ALA A 403 -5.06 -39.71 -9.82
C ALA A 403 -4.31 -39.03 -8.67
N ALA A 404 -3.95 -37.74 -8.83
CA ALA A 404 -3.22 -36.97 -7.83
C ALA A 404 -4.14 -36.23 -6.83
N VAL A 405 -5.47 -36.32 -6.99
CA VAL A 405 -6.40 -35.77 -5.99
C VAL A 405 -6.20 -36.47 -4.64
N GLY A 406 -6.13 -35.66 -3.57
CA GLY A 406 -5.87 -36.14 -2.21
C GLY A 406 -4.40 -36.42 -1.91
N GLN A 407 -3.51 -36.30 -2.89
CA GLN A 407 -2.06 -36.30 -2.67
C GLN A 407 -1.56 -34.90 -2.35
N LYS A 408 -0.37 -34.82 -1.75
CA LYS A 408 0.32 -33.53 -1.60
C LYS A 408 0.95 -33.16 -2.95
N TYR A 409 0.49 -32.07 -3.53
CA TYR A 409 0.78 -31.65 -4.91
C TYR A 409 1.48 -30.29 -4.93
N TRP A 410 2.73 -30.27 -5.35
CA TRP A 410 3.60 -29.10 -5.31
C TRP A 410 4.28 -28.81 -6.65
N ALA A 411 4.52 -27.52 -6.90
CA ALA A 411 5.43 -26.99 -7.91
C ALA A 411 5.32 -27.73 -9.26
N PRO A 412 4.13 -27.75 -9.90
CA PRO A 412 4.03 -28.25 -11.26
C PRO A 412 4.88 -27.39 -12.19
N SER A 413 5.65 -28.05 -13.05
CA SER A 413 6.29 -27.38 -14.19
C SER A 413 5.25 -26.76 -15.13
N LYS A 414 5.73 -26.02 -16.12
CA LYS A 414 4.97 -25.75 -17.35
C LYS A 414 4.49 -27.05 -18.01
N ALA A 415 3.36 -26.97 -18.73
CA ALA A 415 2.91 -28.01 -19.64
C ALA A 415 3.71 -27.94 -20.95
N ILE A 416 4.52 -28.97 -21.19
CA ILE A 416 5.48 -29.05 -22.28
C ILE A 416 4.88 -29.85 -23.42
N ALA A 417 4.66 -29.22 -24.57
CA ALA A 417 4.21 -29.90 -25.77
C ALA A 417 5.37 -30.73 -26.37
N ALA A 418 5.17 -32.03 -26.53
CA ALA A 418 6.10 -32.94 -27.21
C ALA A 418 5.31 -34.12 -27.80
N ASP A 419 5.66 -34.56 -29.00
CA ASP A 419 5.04 -35.69 -29.70
C ASP A 419 3.50 -35.63 -29.78
N GLY A 420 2.95 -34.42 -29.98
CA GLY A 420 1.51 -34.18 -30.12
C GLY A 420 0.71 -34.27 -28.81
N VAL A 421 1.38 -34.42 -27.66
CA VAL A 421 0.79 -34.44 -26.31
C VAL A 421 1.45 -33.41 -25.41
N TYR A 422 0.92 -33.24 -24.19
CA TYR A 422 1.46 -32.34 -23.17
C TYR A 422 2.01 -33.14 -22.00
N TYR A 423 3.21 -32.81 -21.56
CA TYR A 423 3.86 -33.36 -20.37
C TYR A 423 3.92 -32.33 -19.26
N ILE A 424 3.73 -32.74 -18.01
CA ILE A 424 3.90 -31.90 -16.83
C ILE A 424 4.64 -32.67 -15.73
N TYR A 425 5.44 -31.97 -14.92
CA TYR A 425 6.37 -32.58 -13.97
C TYR A 425 6.16 -32.08 -12.54
N PRO A 426 5.02 -32.39 -11.90
CA PRO A 426 4.77 -31.99 -10.52
C PRO A 426 5.61 -32.77 -9.51
N THR A 427 5.78 -32.17 -8.35
CA THR A 427 6.25 -32.84 -7.14
C THR A 427 5.04 -33.38 -6.37
N VAL A 428 4.83 -34.70 -6.41
CA VAL A 428 3.75 -35.38 -5.68
C VAL A 428 4.34 -36.14 -4.50
N ASN A 429 3.83 -35.89 -3.29
CA ASN A 429 4.32 -36.46 -2.03
C ASN A 429 5.85 -36.33 -1.82
N GLY A 430 6.45 -35.28 -2.38
CA GLY A 430 7.89 -35.00 -2.26
C GLY A 430 8.77 -35.57 -3.38
N PHE A 431 8.19 -36.13 -4.44
CA PHE A 431 8.94 -36.70 -5.57
C PHE A 431 8.41 -36.17 -6.90
N ILE A 432 9.31 -35.93 -7.86
CA ILE A 432 8.95 -35.50 -9.22
C ILE A 432 8.38 -36.68 -10.01
N TYR A 433 7.22 -36.50 -10.64
CA TYR A 433 6.61 -37.48 -11.55
C TYR A 433 6.37 -36.87 -12.93
N PRO A 434 6.69 -37.57 -14.04
CA PRO A 434 6.23 -37.18 -15.35
C PRO A 434 4.76 -37.60 -15.53
N ALA A 435 3.90 -36.67 -15.91
CA ALA A 435 2.51 -36.93 -16.28
C ALA A 435 2.24 -36.44 -17.71
N VAL A 436 1.29 -37.08 -18.40
CA VAL A 436 0.98 -36.83 -19.81
C VAL A 436 -0.53 -36.68 -20.05
N ALA A 437 -0.91 -35.79 -20.97
CA ALA A 437 -2.28 -35.59 -21.43
C ALA A 437 -2.33 -35.20 -22.91
N ALA A 438 -3.48 -35.45 -23.56
CA ALA A 438 -3.72 -34.97 -24.93
C ALA A 438 -4.02 -33.45 -25.01
N SER A 439 -4.30 -32.82 -23.87
CA SER A 439 -4.69 -31.40 -23.76
C SER A 439 -4.00 -30.76 -22.54
N PRO A 440 -3.64 -29.46 -22.58
CA PRO A 440 -3.17 -28.76 -21.39
C PRO A 440 -4.22 -28.71 -20.27
N ASP A 441 -5.49 -28.93 -20.58
CA ASP A 441 -6.58 -29.06 -19.59
C ASP A 441 -6.57 -30.40 -18.84
N GLY A 442 -5.76 -31.36 -19.28
CA GLY A 442 -5.85 -32.74 -18.83
C GLY A 442 -6.99 -33.51 -19.52
N PRO A 443 -7.47 -34.62 -18.92
CA PRO A 443 -6.96 -35.22 -17.69
C PRO A 443 -5.57 -35.82 -17.91
N PHE A 444 -4.60 -35.38 -17.10
CA PHE A 444 -3.28 -35.97 -17.01
C PHE A 444 -3.34 -37.32 -16.31
N LYS A 445 -2.37 -38.17 -16.68
CA LYS A 445 -2.08 -39.47 -16.07
C LYS A 445 -0.58 -39.59 -15.89
N LEU A 446 -0.12 -40.43 -14.95
CA LEU A 446 1.30 -40.77 -14.90
C LEU A 446 1.78 -41.29 -16.27
N ALA A 447 2.86 -40.70 -16.78
CA ALA A 447 3.37 -41.00 -18.12
C ALA A 447 4.08 -42.36 -18.20
N LYS A 448 4.35 -42.99 -17.05
CA LYS A 448 4.87 -44.35 -16.93
C LYS A 448 4.32 -45.01 -15.67
N GLY A 449 4.26 -46.33 -15.67
CA GLY A 449 3.75 -47.12 -14.55
C GLY A 449 2.23 -47.08 -14.41
N VAL A 450 1.73 -47.53 -13.26
CA VAL A 450 0.29 -47.51 -12.93
C VAL A 450 -0.09 -46.11 -12.48
N ASP A 451 -1.19 -45.58 -13.00
CA ASP A 451 -1.74 -44.25 -12.69
C ASP A 451 -2.33 -44.17 -11.27
N SER A 452 -1.44 -44.27 -10.28
CA SER A 452 -1.75 -44.26 -8.85
C SER A 452 -0.53 -43.82 -8.05
N PHE A 453 -0.76 -43.25 -6.87
CA PHE A 453 0.28 -42.82 -5.96
C PHE A 453 0.28 -43.67 -4.69
N SER A 454 1.44 -43.75 -4.03
CA SER A 454 1.58 -44.32 -2.69
C SER A 454 1.94 -43.21 -1.69
N ALA A 455 1.83 -43.51 -0.39
CA ALA A 455 2.22 -42.59 0.67
C ALA A 455 3.75 -42.32 0.72
N THR A 456 4.57 -43.18 0.10
CA THR A 456 6.01 -42.98 -0.06
C THR A 456 6.30 -42.47 -1.47
N PHE A 457 6.62 -43.37 -2.39
CA PHE A 457 6.78 -43.11 -3.81
C PHE A 457 6.42 -44.36 -4.62
N THR A 458 6.24 -44.21 -5.93
CA THR A 458 6.08 -45.33 -6.87
C THR A 458 7.25 -45.38 -7.85
N PRO A 459 7.51 -46.50 -8.54
CA PRO A 459 8.54 -46.56 -9.58
C PRO A 459 8.33 -45.56 -10.74
N ALA A 460 7.16 -44.92 -10.81
CA ALA A 460 6.84 -43.90 -11.79
C ALA A 460 7.57 -42.56 -11.58
N THR A 461 8.34 -42.38 -10.49
CA THR A 461 9.14 -41.17 -10.28
C THR A 461 10.05 -40.87 -11.47
N LEU A 462 10.21 -39.59 -11.80
CA LEU A 462 11.09 -39.19 -12.91
C LEU A 462 12.53 -39.58 -12.61
N LEU A 463 13.01 -39.15 -11.45
CA LEU A 463 14.31 -39.52 -10.90
C LEU A 463 14.25 -40.97 -10.40
N GLN A 464 15.38 -41.67 -10.46
CA GLN A 464 15.50 -43.05 -10.03
C GLN A 464 16.59 -43.16 -8.96
N SER A 465 16.35 -43.93 -7.92
CA SER A 465 17.29 -44.12 -6.80
C SER A 465 17.19 -45.53 -6.25
N LYS A 466 18.32 -46.04 -5.75
CA LYS A 466 18.37 -47.28 -4.97
C LYS A 466 18.13 -47.04 -3.47
N ASP A 467 18.06 -45.79 -3.04
CA ASP A 467 17.77 -45.42 -1.66
C ASP A 467 16.32 -45.82 -1.31
N PRO A 468 16.09 -46.57 -0.22
CA PRO A 468 14.74 -46.94 0.21
C PRO A 468 13.85 -45.73 0.56
N ARG A 469 14.44 -44.55 0.79
CA ARG A 469 13.72 -43.28 0.99
C ARG A 469 13.24 -42.64 -0.31
N GLY A 470 13.62 -43.19 -1.46
CA GLY A 470 13.27 -42.68 -2.78
C GLY A 470 14.28 -41.68 -3.35
N PRO A 471 14.06 -41.21 -4.59
CA PRO A 471 14.94 -40.25 -5.24
C PRO A 471 14.78 -38.85 -4.66
N ALA A 472 15.88 -38.18 -4.32
CA ALA A 472 15.83 -36.79 -3.84
C ALA A 472 15.68 -35.81 -5.01
N GLY A 473 14.67 -34.94 -4.96
CA GLY A 473 14.48 -33.84 -5.91
C GLY A 473 13.04 -33.36 -5.96
N ILE A 474 12.87 -32.04 -6.01
CA ILE A 474 11.59 -31.33 -6.16
C ILE A 474 11.75 -30.21 -7.19
N ASP A 475 10.65 -29.53 -7.52
CA ASP A 475 10.62 -28.30 -8.32
C ASP A 475 11.25 -28.48 -9.71
N ALA A 476 10.63 -29.33 -10.52
CA ALA A 476 11.09 -29.58 -11.88
C ALA A 476 10.79 -28.39 -12.81
N GLU A 477 11.80 -27.96 -13.55
CA GLU A 477 11.70 -27.00 -14.65
C GLU A 477 12.21 -27.66 -15.92
N VAL A 478 11.45 -27.57 -17.02
CA VAL A 478 11.77 -28.24 -18.28
C VAL A 478 11.91 -27.24 -19.40
N PHE A 479 12.96 -27.40 -20.18
CA PHE A 479 13.29 -26.57 -21.34
C PHE A 479 13.59 -27.46 -22.54
N ILE A 480 13.06 -27.13 -23.71
CA ILE A 480 13.42 -27.77 -24.98
C ILE A 480 14.22 -26.76 -25.79
N ASP A 481 15.47 -27.09 -26.11
CA ASP A 481 16.34 -26.22 -26.91
C ASP A 481 15.96 -26.28 -28.40
N ASP A 482 16.46 -25.34 -29.20
CA ASP A 482 16.11 -25.19 -30.62
C ASP A 482 16.44 -26.44 -31.47
N ASN A 483 17.40 -27.26 -31.00
CA ASN A 483 17.77 -28.54 -31.62
C ASN A 483 16.83 -29.71 -31.24
N GLY A 484 15.78 -29.44 -30.46
CA GLY A 484 14.82 -30.42 -29.97
C GLY A 484 15.31 -31.28 -28.80
N GLN A 485 16.46 -30.99 -28.19
CA GLN A 485 16.91 -31.67 -26.97
C GLN A 485 16.17 -31.10 -25.76
N PRO A 486 15.40 -31.93 -25.02
CA PRO A 486 14.83 -31.49 -23.75
C PRO A 486 15.86 -31.57 -22.63
N TYR A 487 15.75 -30.64 -21.68
CA TYR A 487 16.56 -30.52 -20.48
C TYR A 487 15.63 -30.38 -19.28
N ILE A 488 16.09 -30.84 -18.13
CA ILE A 488 15.40 -30.65 -16.87
C ILE A 488 16.33 -30.09 -15.81
N PHE A 489 15.80 -29.17 -15.02
CA PHE A 489 16.44 -28.53 -13.88
C PHE A 489 15.60 -28.82 -12.64
N TRP A 490 16.23 -29.03 -11.49
CA TRP A 490 15.52 -29.25 -10.24
C TRP A 490 16.29 -28.71 -9.04
N GLN A 491 15.67 -28.83 -7.86
CA GLN A 491 16.20 -28.40 -6.57
C GLN A 491 17.71 -28.61 -6.39
N ARG A 492 18.36 -27.72 -5.65
CA ARG A 492 19.80 -27.73 -5.30
C ARG A 492 20.73 -27.58 -6.50
N ARG A 493 20.23 -26.94 -7.57
CA ARG A 493 20.96 -26.59 -8.79
C ARG A 493 21.32 -27.78 -9.66
N PHE A 494 20.58 -28.88 -9.53
CA PHE A 494 20.81 -30.02 -10.41
C PHE A 494 20.17 -29.79 -11.78
N ALA A 495 20.84 -30.29 -12.81
CA ALA A 495 20.35 -30.26 -14.18
C ALA A 495 20.83 -31.49 -14.95
N ALA A 496 20.07 -31.90 -15.96
CA ALA A 496 20.41 -32.99 -16.85
C ALA A 496 19.72 -32.81 -18.20
N LYS A 497 20.20 -33.53 -19.21
CA LYS A 497 19.39 -33.82 -20.40
C LYS A 497 18.22 -34.70 -19.99
N LEU A 498 17.03 -34.35 -20.48
CA LEU A 498 15.87 -35.24 -20.44
C LEU A 498 15.92 -36.13 -21.70
N GLN A 499 15.48 -37.39 -21.58
CA GLN A 499 15.35 -38.23 -22.76
C GLN A 499 14.20 -37.73 -23.63
N ARG A 500 14.26 -37.99 -24.94
CA ARG A 500 13.19 -37.60 -25.89
C ARG A 500 11.83 -38.23 -25.57
N SER A 501 11.82 -39.33 -24.81
CA SER A 501 10.59 -39.95 -24.29
C SER A 501 9.87 -39.10 -23.24
N MET A 502 10.47 -38.00 -22.76
CA MET A 502 9.92 -37.09 -21.75
C MET A 502 9.60 -37.74 -20.39
N THR A 503 10.09 -38.96 -20.14
CA THR A 503 9.71 -39.77 -18.94
C THR A 503 10.90 -40.27 -18.12
N ALA A 504 12.11 -39.97 -18.57
CA ALA A 504 13.36 -40.33 -17.90
C ALA A 504 14.47 -39.32 -18.23
N ILE A 505 15.43 -39.18 -17.32
CA ILE A 505 16.63 -38.35 -17.52
C ILE A 505 17.78 -39.18 -18.09
N ASP A 506 18.73 -38.53 -18.75
CA ASP A 506 20.05 -39.09 -19.01
C ASP A 506 20.92 -38.94 -17.76
N THR A 507 21.04 -40.01 -16.98
CA THR A 507 21.79 -40.01 -15.71
C THR A 507 23.27 -39.71 -15.88
N ALA A 508 23.86 -39.95 -17.06
CA ALA A 508 25.27 -39.63 -17.33
C ALA A 508 25.50 -38.13 -17.55
N SER A 509 24.44 -37.37 -17.85
CA SER A 509 24.49 -35.92 -18.07
C SER A 509 24.20 -35.08 -16.83
N VAL A 510 23.95 -35.73 -15.68
CA VAL A 510 23.61 -35.03 -14.43
C VAL A 510 24.77 -34.17 -13.97
N ILE A 511 24.51 -32.89 -13.79
CA ILE A 511 25.44 -31.92 -13.21
C ILE A 511 24.78 -31.18 -12.05
N GLN A 512 25.61 -30.60 -11.20
CA GLN A 512 25.18 -29.56 -10.28
C GLN A 512 25.78 -28.24 -10.77
N ILE A 513 24.92 -27.30 -11.18
CA ILE A 513 25.33 -26.01 -11.73
C ILE A 513 26.07 -25.22 -10.64
N ALA A 514 27.33 -24.86 -10.92
CA ALA A 514 28.12 -24.00 -10.06
C ALA A 514 27.58 -22.56 -10.14
N THR A 515 27.19 -22.00 -9.00
CA THR A 515 26.65 -20.64 -8.92
C THR A 515 27.48 -19.73 -8.02
N LYS A 516 27.51 -18.44 -8.32
CA LYS A 516 28.21 -17.41 -7.52
C LYS A 516 27.78 -17.40 -6.05
N ARG A 517 26.49 -17.66 -5.77
CA ARG A 517 25.92 -17.59 -4.41
C ARG A 517 25.68 -19.00 -3.84
N PRO A 518 26.26 -19.35 -2.68
CA PRO A 518 26.07 -20.65 -2.04
C PRO A 518 24.71 -20.71 -1.30
N GLY A 519 24.44 -21.84 -0.64
CA GLY A 519 23.24 -22.04 0.17
C GLY A 519 22.21 -22.95 -0.48
N TYR A 520 21.17 -23.31 0.28
CA TYR A 520 20.03 -24.06 -0.25
C TYR A 520 19.33 -23.26 -1.36
N SER A 521 18.87 -23.97 -2.39
CA SER A 521 18.20 -23.39 -3.56
C SER A 521 17.20 -24.41 -4.11
N GLU A 522 16.07 -23.92 -4.57
CA GLU A 522 14.95 -24.67 -5.14
C GLU A 522 14.36 -23.83 -6.30
N GLY A 523 13.15 -24.14 -6.77
CA GLY A 523 12.43 -23.34 -7.78
C GLY A 523 13.27 -22.84 -8.96
N PRO A 524 14.00 -23.71 -9.68
CA PRO A 524 14.77 -23.26 -10.85
C PRO A 524 13.83 -22.67 -11.90
N ILE A 525 14.26 -21.59 -12.55
CA ILE A 525 13.61 -21.08 -13.76
C ILE A 525 14.65 -21.09 -14.87
N PHE A 526 14.27 -21.59 -16.05
CA PHE A 526 15.18 -21.67 -17.17
C PHE A 526 14.52 -21.22 -18.47
N PHE A 527 15.16 -20.28 -19.17
CA PHE A 527 14.68 -19.84 -20.48
C PHE A 527 15.84 -19.39 -21.38
N LYS A 528 15.55 -19.32 -22.69
CA LYS A 528 16.46 -18.78 -23.69
C LYS A 528 15.88 -17.50 -24.27
N ARG A 529 16.70 -16.47 -24.43
CA ARG A 529 16.33 -15.21 -25.10
C ARG A 529 17.52 -14.74 -25.94
N LYS A 530 17.28 -14.48 -27.23
CA LYS A 530 18.29 -13.96 -28.18
C LYS A 530 19.63 -14.72 -28.13
N GLY A 531 19.57 -16.05 -28.09
CA GLY A 531 20.76 -16.92 -28.06
C GLY A 531 21.45 -17.07 -26.70
N ILE A 532 20.94 -16.41 -25.65
CA ILE A 532 21.48 -16.50 -24.29
C ILE A 532 20.56 -17.39 -23.45
N TYR A 533 21.13 -18.35 -22.73
CA TYR A 533 20.47 -19.17 -21.74
C TYR A 533 20.52 -18.49 -20.37
N TYR A 534 19.40 -18.44 -19.68
CA TYR A 534 19.26 -17.85 -18.35
C TYR A 534 18.87 -18.94 -17.36
N TYR A 535 19.70 -19.13 -16.34
CA TYR A 535 19.40 -20.01 -15.22
C TYR A 535 19.19 -19.18 -13.97
N LEU A 536 17.94 -19.11 -13.52
CA LEU A 536 17.52 -18.40 -12.33
C LEU A 536 17.33 -19.43 -11.22
N TYR A 537 17.81 -19.11 -10.02
CA TYR A 537 17.77 -20.00 -8.88
C TYR A 537 17.51 -19.24 -7.59
N THR A 538 16.81 -19.90 -6.68
CA THR A 538 16.36 -19.24 -5.46
C THR A 538 17.43 -19.22 -4.38
N LEU A 539 17.29 -18.28 -3.44
CA LEU A 539 18.07 -18.19 -2.22
C LEU A 539 17.12 -17.91 -1.04
N GLY A 540 17.51 -18.38 0.14
CA GLY A 540 16.74 -18.15 1.35
C GLY A 540 15.39 -18.89 1.37
N GLY A 541 14.41 -18.28 2.02
CA GLY A 541 13.07 -18.82 2.20
C GLY A 541 12.25 -17.89 3.10
N ASP A 542 10.93 -18.10 3.16
CA ASP A 542 10.01 -17.21 3.89
C ASP A 542 10.19 -15.74 3.46
N GLU A 543 10.17 -14.76 4.37
CA GLU A 543 10.36 -13.34 4.05
C GLU A 543 11.76 -13.00 3.49
N LYS A 544 12.69 -13.95 3.50
CA LYS A 544 14.06 -13.79 2.99
C LYS A 544 14.28 -14.46 1.63
N TYR A 545 13.21 -14.91 0.98
CA TYR A 545 13.27 -15.49 -0.36
C TYR A 545 13.80 -14.46 -1.37
N GLN A 546 14.73 -14.88 -2.24
CA GLN A 546 15.29 -14.08 -3.32
C GLN A 546 15.48 -14.94 -4.58
N TYR A 547 15.59 -14.30 -5.74
CA TYR A 547 16.10 -14.92 -6.97
C TYR A 547 17.44 -14.32 -7.40
N ALA A 548 18.37 -15.20 -7.70
CA ALA A 548 19.62 -14.89 -8.38
C ALA A 548 19.66 -15.53 -9.77
N TYR A 549 20.60 -15.14 -10.63
CA TYR A 549 20.74 -15.77 -11.95
C TYR A 549 22.17 -15.83 -12.50
N GLY A 550 22.38 -16.75 -13.44
CA GLY A 550 23.54 -16.81 -14.32
C GLY A 550 23.13 -16.90 -15.79
N MET A 551 24.08 -16.59 -16.68
CA MET A 551 23.89 -16.57 -18.13
C MET A 551 24.87 -17.53 -18.80
N SER A 552 24.43 -18.32 -19.78
CA SER A 552 25.31 -19.08 -20.65
C SER A 552 25.08 -18.71 -22.10
N ARG A 553 26.16 -18.57 -22.87
CA ARG A 553 26.12 -18.44 -24.34
C ARG A 553 26.50 -19.75 -25.04
N THR A 554 26.78 -20.79 -24.27
CA THR A 554 27.35 -22.04 -24.77
C THR A 554 26.31 -23.16 -24.77
N SER A 555 25.70 -23.46 -23.63
CA SER A 555 24.74 -24.56 -23.54
C SER A 555 23.78 -24.41 -22.34
N PRO A 556 22.66 -25.15 -22.35
CA PRO A 556 21.76 -25.21 -21.18
C PRO A 556 22.38 -25.77 -19.90
N LEU A 557 23.46 -26.54 -20.01
CA LEU A 557 24.20 -27.10 -18.87
C LEU A 557 25.44 -26.27 -18.51
N GLY A 558 25.58 -25.07 -19.09
CA GLY A 558 26.67 -24.14 -18.84
C GLY A 558 27.87 -24.31 -19.80
N PRO A 559 29.04 -23.74 -19.44
CA PRO A 559 29.30 -22.99 -18.21
C PRO A 559 28.45 -21.71 -18.12
N PHE A 560 28.15 -21.26 -16.89
CA PHE A 560 27.41 -20.03 -16.62
C PHE A 560 28.35 -18.93 -16.12
N GLU A 561 28.12 -17.73 -16.63
CA GLU A 561 28.73 -16.47 -16.21
C GLU A 561 27.74 -15.71 -15.33
N PHE A 562 28.23 -15.08 -14.26
CA PHE A 562 27.39 -14.40 -13.28
C PHE A 562 27.70 -12.90 -13.30
N PRO A 563 26.71 -12.03 -13.55
CA PRO A 563 26.93 -10.59 -13.55
C PRO A 563 27.24 -10.06 -12.14
N ALA A 564 27.74 -8.83 -12.08
CA ALA A 564 27.99 -8.15 -10.81
C ALA A 564 26.70 -8.04 -9.98
N ASN A 565 25.61 -7.59 -10.62
CA ASN A 565 24.26 -7.53 -10.08
C ASN A 565 23.45 -8.75 -10.52
N ASP A 566 23.62 -9.86 -9.80
CA ASP A 566 22.98 -11.14 -10.10
C ASP A 566 21.72 -11.42 -9.29
N ILE A 567 21.30 -10.54 -8.36
CA ILE A 567 20.00 -10.64 -7.67
C ILE A 567 18.95 -9.88 -8.49
N ILE A 568 17.88 -10.56 -8.87
CA ILE A 568 16.80 -9.96 -9.67
C ILE A 568 15.54 -9.68 -8.85
N ALA A 569 15.33 -10.37 -7.75
CA ALA A 569 14.17 -10.16 -6.87
C ALA A 569 14.56 -10.39 -5.41
N THR A 570 14.13 -9.50 -4.52
CA THR A 570 14.37 -9.54 -3.08
C THR A 570 13.30 -8.74 -2.35
N THR A 571 13.11 -8.98 -1.05
CA THR A 571 12.22 -8.20 -0.19
C THR A 571 12.41 -6.70 -0.36
N SER A 572 11.30 -5.99 -0.58
CA SER A 572 11.20 -4.54 -0.61
C SER A 572 10.49 -4.07 0.65
N TYR A 573 11.26 -3.55 1.62
CA TYR A 573 10.69 -3.01 2.86
C TYR A 573 9.88 -1.74 2.60
N GLU A 574 10.31 -0.88 1.69
CA GLU A 574 9.59 0.35 1.33
C GLU A 574 8.19 0.04 0.82
N ARG A 575 8.07 -0.94 -0.07
CA ARG A 575 6.79 -1.36 -0.66
C ARG A 575 6.07 -2.45 0.13
N GLN A 576 6.65 -2.86 1.26
CA GLN A 576 6.14 -3.96 2.08
C GLN A 576 5.89 -5.24 1.25
N ILE A 577 6.84 -5.68 0.43
CA ILE A 577 6.76 -6.93 -0.35
C ILE A 577 7.86 -7.87 0.16
N PHE A 578 7.48 -9.04 0.67
CA PHE A 578 8.40 -9.91 1.40
C PHE A 578 8.54 -11.28 0.73
N GLY A 579 9.78 -11.71 0.59
CA GLY A 579 10.12 -13.02 0.05
C GLY A 579 9.58 -13.30 -1.35
N PRO A 580 9.90 -12.49 -2.37
CA PRO A 580 9.52 -12.77 -3.76
C PRO A 580 10.23 -14.04 -4.25
N GLY A 581 9.54 -15.17 -4.09
CA GLY A 581 10.12 -16.50 -4.24
C GLY A 581 9.61 -17.27 -5.43
N HIS A 582 9.67 -18.60 -5.32
CA HIS A 582 9.39 -19.54 -6.42
C HIS A 582 8.17 -19.14 -7.27
N GLY A 583 8.41 -19.03 -8.57
CA GLY A 583 7.41 -18.85 -9.61
C GLY A 583 8.03 -19.17 -10.97
N CYS A 584 7.82 -18.33 -11.98
CA CYS A 584 8.34 -18.58 -13.32
C CYS A 584 8.63 -17.30 -14.11
N VAL A 585 9.34 -17.46 -15.22
CA VAL A 585 9.45 -16.43 -16.26
C VAL A 585 8.68 -16.90 -17.48
N PHE A 586 7.90 -16.01 -18.09
CA PHE A 586 7.22 -16.26 -19.35
C PHE A 586 7.22 -15.00 -20.23
N ASN A 587 6.95 -15.17 -21.52
CA ASN A 587 6.73 -14.07 -22.44
C ASN A 587 5.38 -14.25 -23.15
N VAL A 588 4.82 -13.14 -23.64
CA VAL A 588 3.69 -13.22 -24.57
C VAL A 588 4.22 -13.73 -25.92
N PRO A 589 3.74 -14.87 -26.46
CA PRO A 589 4.24 -15.45 -27.70
C PRO A 589 4.27 -14.45 -28.85
N GLY A 590 5.32 -14.50 -29.66
CA GLY A 590 5.53 -13.55 -30.76
C GLY A 590 6.02 -12.17 -30.32
N THR A 591 6.23 -11.92 -29.03
CA THR A 591 6.76 -10.66 -28.49
C THR A 591 8.04 -10.87 -27.70
N ASP A 592 8.79 -9.79 -27.48
CA ASP A 592 9.95 -9.72 -26.57
C ASP A 592 9.53 -9.16 -25.19
N ASN A 593 8.25 -9.26 -24.83
CA ASN A 593 7.71 -8.82 -23.54
C ASN A 593 7.76 -9.97 -22.54
N TYR A 594 8.69 -9.90 -21.59
CA TYR A 594 8.88 -10.90 -20.54
C TYR A 594 8.28 -10.45 -19.21
N TYR A 595 7.87 -11.43 -18.43
CA TYR A 595 7.22 -11.26 -17.15
C TYR A 595 7.82 -12.26 -16.15
N PHE A 596 7.95 -11.80 -14.91
CA PHE A 596 8.39 -12.60 -13.77
C PHE A 596 7.22 -12.76 -12.81
N ALA A 597 6.81 -14.01 -12.62
CA ALA A 597 5.83 -14.40 -11.64
C ALA A 597 6.53 -14.95 -10.39
N TYR A 598 6.04 -14.57 -9.21
CA TYR A 598 6.64 -14.97 -7.93
C TYR A 598 5.56 -15.16 -6.86
N LEU A 599 5.79 -16.11 -5.96
CA LEU A 599 5.07 -16.13 -4.68
C LEU A 599 5.54 -14.99 -3.79
N GLU A 600 4.65 -14.50 -2.95
CA GLU A 600 4.95 -13.57 -1.85
C GLU A 600 4.59 -14.22 -0.51
N PHE A 601 5.28 -13.86 0.58
CA PHE A 601 5.13 -14.47 1.91
C PHE A 601 3.67 -14.52 2.43
N GLY A 602 2.84 -13.55 2.06
CA GLY A 602 1.41 -13.56 2.30
C GLY A 602 1.05 -13.56 3.77
N ARG A 603 0.27 -14.56 4.19
CA ARG A 603 -0.22 -14.75 5.57
C ARG A 603 0.68 -15.71 6.37
N GLY A 604 1.90 -15.93 5.90
CA GLY A 604 2.87 -16.86 6.47
C GLY A 604 2.59 -18.33 6.15
N SER A 605 3.64 -19.16 6.22
CA SER A 605 3.59 -20.58 5.86
C SER A 605 2.98 -20.78 4.45
N THR A 606 2.16 -21.82 4.26
CA THR A 606 1.47 -22.15 3.01
C THR A 606 0.16 -21.36 2.85
N ASN A 607 0.24 -20.04 2.99
CA ASN A 607 -0.87 -19.09 2.74
C ASN A 607 -0.37 -17.93 1.86
N ARG A 608 0.35 -18.30 0.80
CA ARG A 608 1.00 -17.39 -0.15
C ARG A 608 0.04 -17.03 -1.28
N GLN A 609 0.36 -15.97 -2.01
CA GLN A 609 -0.25 -15.63 -3.29
C GLN A 609 0.82 -15.31 -4.32
N THR A 610 0.46 -15.43 -5.60
CA THR A 610 1.35 -15.15 -6.73
C THR A 610 1.08 -13.78 -7.33
N TYR A 611 2.16 -13.08 -7.66
CA TYR A 611 2.17 -11.76 -8.32
C TYR A 611 3.00 -11.83 -9.59
N VAL A 612 2.77 -10.88 -10.49
CA VAL A 612 3.47 -10.81 -11.78
C VAL A 612 3.90 -9.38 -12.04
N ASN A 613 5.18 -9.18 -12.38
CA ASN A 613 5.71 -7.91 -12.86
C ASN A 613 6.49 -8.11 -14.16
N LYS A 614 6.80 -7.03 -14.86
CA LYS A 614 7.64 -7.08 -16.06
C LYS A 614 9.07 -7.51 -15.70
N LEU A 615 9.67 -8.32 -16.56
CA LEU A 615 11.08 -8.67 -16.52
C LEU A 615 11.78 -7.98 -17.69
N GLU A 616 12.71 -7.09 -17.37
CA GLU A 616 13.41 -6.27 -18.37
C GLU A 616 14.88 -6.67 -18.47
N PHE A 617 15.47 -6.39 -19.63
CA PHE A 617 16.87 -6.72 -19.92
C PHE A 617 17.62 -5.46 -20.36
N ASN A 618 18.88 -5.33 -19.95
CA ASN A 618 19.81 -4.37 -20.54
C ASN A 618 20.23 -4.84 -21.94
N GLU A 619 20.88 -3.94 -22.69
CA GLU A 619 21.34 -4.22 -24.07
C GLU A 619 22.32 -5.40 -24.16
N ASP A 620 23.16 -5.59 -23.14
CA ASP A 620 24.13 -6.70 -23.07
C ASP A 620 23.51 -8.07 -22.75
N GLY A 621 22.18 -8.09 -22.56
CA GLY A 621 21.40 -9.26 -22.20
C GLY A 621 21.30 -9.53 -20.70
N THR A 622 21.92 -8.73 -19.83
CA THR A 622 21.72 -8.88 -18.38
C THR A 622 20.28 -8.51 -17.99
N ILE A 623 19.71 -9.25 -17.04
CA ILE A 623 18.41 -8.96 -16.43
C ILE A 623 18.53 -7.72 -15.53
N ARG A 624 17.57 -6.79 -15.66
CA ARG A 624 17.38 -5.67 -14.72
C ARG A 624 16.65 -6.19 -13.47
N PRO A 625 17.04 -5.80 -12.25
CA PRO A 625 16.26 -6.14 -11.05
C PRO A 625 14.79 -5.77 -11.22
N VAL A 626 13.91 -6.68 -10.86
CA VAL A 626 12.46 -6.54 -11.06
C VAL A 626 11.93 -5.44 -10.16
N ASP A 627 11.17 -4.52 -10.74
CA ASP A 627 10.45 -3.49 -10.02
C ASP A 627 9.18 -4.07 -9.40
N LEU A 628 9.31 -4.66 -8.20
CA LEU A 628 8.24 -5.43 -7.56
C LEU A 628 7.07 -4.54 -7.15
N THR A 629 5.87 -4.89 -7.58
CA THR A 629 4.61 -4.26 -7.13
C THR A 629 3.54 -5.32 -6.89
N LEU A 630 2.54 -5.00 -6.08
CA LEU A 630 1.35 -5.84 -5.89
C LEU A 630 0.18 -5.35 -6.75
N ASP A 631 0.43 -4.60 -7.83
CA ASP A 631 -0.62 -3.96 -8.64
C ASP A 631 -1.09 -4.84 -9.81
N GLY A 632 -0.40 -5.96 -10.05
CA GLY A 632 -0.59 -6.80 -11.23
C GLY A 632 -0.05 -6.17 -12.52
N THR A 633 -0.31 -6.83 -13.66
CA THR A 633 0.18 -6.37 -14.98
C THR A 633 -0.91 -5.77 -15.87
N GLY A 634 -2.16 -5.77 -15.40
CA GLY A 634 -3.33 -5.51 -16.24
C GLY A 634 -3.54 -6.58 -17.31
N ALA A 635 -4.33 -6.26 -18.32
CA ALA A 635 -4.60 -7.17 -19.43
C ALA A 635 -3.40 -7.26 -20.39
N LEU A 636 -2.98 -8.48 -20.71
CA LEU A 636 -1.97 -8.76 -21.73
C LEU A 636 -2.59 -8.95 -23.11
N HIS A 637 -3.84 -9.44 -23.16
CA HIS A 637 -4.68 -9.48 -24.36
C HIS A 637 -6.02 -8.80 -24.04
N PRO A 638 -6.16 -7.49 -24.25
CA PRO A 638 -7.38 -6.76 -23.89
C PRO A 638 -8.62 -7.34 -24.58
N LEU A 639 -9.65 -7.67 -23.79
CA LEU A 639 -10.97 -8.04 -24.30
C LEU A 639 -11.90 -6.83 -24.32
N PRO A 640 -12.97 -6.84 -25.14
CA PRO A 640 -13.99 -5.81 -25.08
C PRO A 640 -14.53 -5.68 -23.65
N PRO A 641 -14.64 -4.46 -23.10
CA PRO A 641 -15.11 -4.28 -21.74
C PRO A 641 -16.56 -4.74 -21.64
N GLU A 642 -16.83 -5.65 -20.72
CA GLU A 642 -18.19 -5.96 -20.32
C GLU A 642 -18.60 -5.00 -19.21
N LYS A 643 -19.82 -4.49 -19.28
CA LYS A 643 -20.32 -3.54 -18.29
C LYS A 643 -20.64 -4.27 -16.99
N GLU A 644 -19.76 -4.16 -16.01
CA GLU A 644 -20.02 -4.53 -14.63
C GLU A 644 -20.93 -3.47 -13.96
N ILE A 645 -21.73 -3.91 -12.99
CA ILE A 645 -22.62 -3.09 -12.17
C ILE A 645 -21.92 -2.78 -10.86
N ASP A 646 -21.73 -1.49 -10.58
CA ASP A 646 -21.14 -1.05 -9.33
C ASP A 646 -22.01 -1.41 -8.12
N VAL A 647 -21.39 -2.01 -7.10
CA VAL A 647 -22.00 -2.28 -5.80
C VAL A 647 -21.71 -1.10 -4.88
N ILE A 648 -22.74 -0.30 -4.57
CA ILE A 648 -22.56 0.94 -3.80
C ILE A 648 -22.37 0.68 -2.29
N SER A 649 -22.82 -0.48 -1.80
CA SER A 649 -22.58 -0.90 -0.43
C SER A 649 -22.78 -2.40 -0.29
N SER A 650 -22.09 -3.00 0.67
CA SER A 650 -22.23 -4.42 1.01
C SER A 650 -22.44 -4.63 2.50
N LYS A 651 -23.09 -5.75 2.83
CA LYS A 651 -23.30 -6.22 4.19
C LYS A 651 -23.09 -7.71 4.24
N ALA A 652 -22.62 -8.21 5.37
CA ALA A 652 -22.54 -9.64 5.63
C ALA A 652 -23.30 -10.00 6.90
N SER A 653 -23.61 -11.28 7.06
CA SER A 653 -24.10 -11.86 8.31
C SER A 653 -23.14 -11.60 9.48
N SER A 654 -21.84 -11.69 9.22
CA SER A 654 -20.76 -11.45 10.16
C SER A 654 -19.46 -11.11 9.44
N VAL A 655 -18.48 -10.64 10.20
CA VAL A 655 -17.12 -10.32 9.72
C VAL A 655 -16.13 -10.94 10.69
N ARG A 656 -15.17 -11.69 10.15
CA ARG A 656 -14.07 -12.23 10.94
C ARG A 656 -13.23 -11.08 11.51
N SER A 657 -12.76 -11.24 12.74
CA SER A 657 -11.81 -10.31 13.35
C SER A 657 -10.49 -10.26 12.56
N ASP A 658 -9.83 -9.10 12.58
CA ASP A 658 -8.51 -8.90 12.00
C ASP A 658 -7.50 -9.98 12.44
N MET A 659 -6.66 -10.42 11.50
CA MET A 659 -5.62 -11.41 11.71
C MET A 659 -4.24 -10.75 11.64
N ILE A 660 -3.58 -10.65 12.79
CA ILE A 660 -2.17 -10.24 12.87
C ILE A 660 -1.29 -11.39 12.36
N ILE A 661 -0.55 -11.15 11.29
CA ILE A 661 0.30 -12.16 10.67
C ILE A 661 1.65 -12.19 11.41
N LYS A 662 2.06 -13.40 11.81
CA LYS A 662 3.33 -13.60 12.50
C LYS A 662 4.48 -13.68 11.50
N PRO A 663 5.61 -13.02 11.76
CA PRO A 663 6.83 -13.23 10.98
C PRO A 663 7.41 -14.63 11.25
N ASN A 664 8.13 -15.18 10.26
CA ASN A 664 8.93 -16.39 10.35
C ASN A 664 10.43 -16.05 10.51
N LYS A 665 10.99 -15.30 9.56
CA LYS A 665 12.45 -15.02 9.47
C LYS A 665 12.77 -13.52 9.47
N ASP A 666 11.78 -12.64 9.46
CA ASP A 666 12.00 -11.19 9.42
C ASP A 666 11.20 -10.44 10.49
N SER A 667 11.87 -9.96 11.54
CA SER A 667 11.22 -9.21 12.62
C SER A 667 10.66 -7.85 12.20
N LEU A 668 11.06 -7.33 11.02
CA LEU A 668 10.50 -6.10 10.46
C LEU A 668 9.19 -6.33 9.72
N PHE A 669 8.83 -7.59 9.43
CA PHE A 669 7.54 -7.91 8.84
C PHE A 669 6.41 -7.63 9.85
N LYS A 670 5.49 -6.74 9.45
CA LYS A 670 4.30 -6.38 10.23
C LYS A 670 3.12 -6.21 9.28
N ARG A 671 2.19 -7.15 9.31
CA ARG A 671 0.95 -7.07 8.53
C ARG A 671 -0.24 -7.57 9.35
N THR A 672 -1.38 -6.98 9.03
CA THR A 672 -2.70 -7.40 9.51
C THR A 672 -3.58 -7.62 8.29
N GLU A 673 -4.26 -8.76 8.22
CA GLU A 673 -5.32 -9.01 7.24
C GLU A 673 -6.67 -8.67 7.90
N SER A 674 -7.44 -7.78 7.29
CA SER A 674 -8.84 -7.53 7.64
C SER A 674 -9.78 -8.31 6.72
N PHE A 675 -11.07 -8.37 7.04
CA PHE A 675 -12.04 -9.22 6.33
C PHE A 675 -13.35 -8.50 5.95
N SER A 676 -13.26 -7.20 5.66
CA SER A 676 -14.40 -6.35 5.30
C SER A 676 -15.28 -6.94 4.19
N PRO A 677 -16.62 -6.83 4.28
CA PRO A 677 -17.53 -7.23 3.19
C PRO A 677 -17.28 -6.53 1.86
N GLN A 678 -16.72 -5.32 1.88
CA GLN A 678 -16.44 -4.56 0.67
C GLN A 678 -15.27 -5.14 -0.13
N PHE A 679 -14.41 -5.97 0.48
CA PHE A 679 -13.32 -6.66 -0.22
C PHE A 679 -13.82 -7.57 -1.34
N ALA A 680 -15.04 -8.08 -1.26
CA ALA A 680 -15.62 -8.85 -2.35
C ALA A 680 -15.90 -8.01 -3.62
N PHE A 681 -15.68 -6.70 -3.60
CA PHE A 681 -16.02 -5.77 -4.68
C PHE A 681 -14.91 -4.73 -4.95
N ASP A 682 -13.69 -4.97 -4.46
CA ASP A 682 -12.58 -4.01 -4.61
C ASP A 682 -11.70 -4.28 -5.85
N HIS A 683 -11.98 -5.36 -6.59
CA HIS A 683 -11.23 -5.82 -7.75
C HIS A 683 -9.77 -6.14 -7.41
N ALA A 684 -9.52 -6.61 -6.19
CA ALA A 684 -8.22 -6.98 -5.69
C ALA A 684 -8.24 -8.40 -5.14
N ASN A 685 -7.79 -9.36 -5.96
CA ASN A 685 -7.64 -10.77 -5.58
C ASN A 685 -6.78 -11.03 -4.33
N GLY A 686 -6.04 -10.03 -3.83
CA GLY A 686 -5.33 -10.11 -2.56
C GLY A 686 -6.20 -9.90 -1.32
N SER A 687 -7.39 -9.32 -1.48
CA SER A 687 -8.34 -8.98 -0.42
C SER A 687 -9.51 -9.98 -0.40
N ARG A 688 -10.16 -10.16 0.75
CA ARG A 688 -11.32 -11.05 0.85
C ARG A 688 -12.21 -10.72 2.03
N TRP A 689 -13.52 -10.90 1.83
CA TRP A 689 -14.42 -11.06 2.96
C TRP A 689 -14.30 -12.48 3.54
N MET A 690 -14.35 -12.58 4.86
CA MET A 690 -14.51 -13.83 5.60
C MET A 690 -15.56 -13.65 6.70
N ALA A 691 -16.48 -14.60 6.83
CA ALA A 691 -17.40 -14.66 7.96
C ALA A 691 -16.66 -14.98 9.26
N ALA A 692 -17.25 -14.56 10.39
CA ALA A 692 -16.80 -14.97 11.72
C ALA A 692 -16.82 -16.51 11.85
N ALA A 693 -15.93 -17.07 12.65
CA ALA A 693 -15.74 -18.52 12.72
C ALA A 693 -16.98 -19.25 13.29
N GLU A 694 -17.73 -18.54 14.13
CA GLU A 694 -18.95 -18.99 14.79
C GLU A 694 -20.23 -18.79 13.96
N ASP A 695 -20.14 -18.17 12.78
CA ASP A 695 -21.31 -17.93 11.93
C ASP A 695 -21.76 -19.21 11.21
N ALA A 696 -22.88 -19.77 11.68
CA ALA A 696 -23.45 -21.00 11.15
C ALA A 696 -24.28 -20.79 9.86
N THR A 697 -24.65 -19.55 9.53
CA THR A 697 -25.50 -19.24 8.36
C THR A 697 -24.96 -18.03 7.59
N PRO A 698 -23.72 -18.14 7.07
CA PRO A 698 -23.01 -17.02 6.47
C PRO A 698 -23.68 -16.54 5.19
N TRP A 699 -23.84 -15.22 5.06
CA TRP A 699 -24.33 -14.60 3.85
C TRP A 699 -23.66 -13.26 3.56
N MET A 700 -23.56 -12.93 2.27
CA MET A 700 -23.08 -11.65 1.74
C MET A 700 -24.19 -11.00 0.92
N LEU A 701 -24.40 -9.70 1.11
CA LEU A 701 -25.40 -8.89 0.43
C LEU A 701 -24.72 -7.75 -0.31
N ALA A 702 -25.08 -7.59 -1.58
CA ALA A 702 -24.72 -6.46 -2.43
C ALA A 702 -25.94 -5.53 -2.61
N ASP A 703 -25.78 -4.22 -2.38
CA ASP A 703 -26.73 -3.17 -2.78
C ASP A 703 -26.21 -2.47 -4.03
N LEU A 704 -26.95 -2.61 -5.14
CA LEU A 704 -26.65 -1.98 -6.43
C LEU A 704 -27.09 -0.50 -6.48
N GLY A 705 -27.64 0.01 -5.38
CA GLY A 705 -28.05 1.41 -5.18
C GLY A 705 -29.40 1.76 -5.77
N GLN A 706 -29.76 1.13 -6.88
CA GLN A 706 -31.04 1.29 -7.55
C GLN A 706 -31.53 -0.03 -8.14
N LEU A 707 -32.83 -0.07 -8.42
CA LEU A 707 -33.47 -1.20 -9.07
C LEU A 707 -33.09 -1.23 -10.57
N GLN A 708 -32.24 -2.17 -10.96
CA GLN A 708 -31.71 -2.25 -12.33
C GLN A 708 -31.66 -3.70 -12.86
N PRO A 709 -31.57 -3.91 -14.19
CA PRO A 709 -31.41 -5.24 -14.76
C PRO A 709 -30.09 -5.88 -14.33
N VAL A 710 -30.12 -7.19 -14.05
CA VAL A 710 -28.93 -7.99 -13.75
C VAL A 710 -28.98 -9.24 -14.61
N LYS A 711 -27.91 -9.46 -15.38
CA LYS A 711 -27.75 -10.53 -16.36
C LYS A 711 -26.84 -11.63 -15.89
N ARG A 712 -25.86 -11.32 -15.04
CA ARG A 712 -24.91 -12.34 -14.58
C ARG A 712 -24.34 -12.00 -13.21
N SER A 713 -24.03 -13.05 -12.46
CA SER A 713 -23.27 -12.97 -11.21
C SER A 713 -22.11 -13.97 -11.29
N GLU A 714 -20.91 -13.53 -10.92
CA GLU A 714 -19.71 -14.36 -10.86
C GLU A 714 -19.08 -14.26 -9.46
N VAL A 715 -19.11 -15.35 -8.70
CA VAL A 715 -18.60 -15.39 -7.31
C VAL A 715 -17.32 -16.20 -7.24
N TYR A 716 -16.25 -15.59 -6.72
CA TYR A 716 -14.94 -16.20 -6.49
C TYR A 716 -14.79 -16.47 -4.99
N PHE A 717 -15.21 -17.67 -4.55
CA PHE A 717 -15.14 -18.04 -3.14
C PHE A 717 -13.70 -18.31 -2.68
N VAL A 718 -13.46 -18.14 -1.38
CA VAL A 718 -12.18 -18.49 -0.75
C VAL A 718 -12.04 -20.02 -0.63
N ARG A 719 -10.84 -20.55 -0.92
CA ARG A 719 -10.57 -21.99 -1.05
C ARG A 719 -11.52 -22.66 -2.07
N PRO A 720 -11.60 -22.15 -3.31
CA PRO A 720 -12.55 -22.63 -4.31
C PRO A 720 -12.28 -24.09 -4.71
N THR A 721 -11.05 -24.57 -4.53
CA THR A 721 -10.61 -25.93 -4.85
C THR A 721 -11.18 -27.00 -3.90
N ALA A 722 -11.70 -26.62 -2.74
CA ALA A 722 -12.50 -27.50 -1.87
C ALA A 722 -13.97 -27.58 -2.29
N GLY A 723 -14.40 -26.66 -3.16
CA GLY A 723 -15.75 -26.57 -3.70
C GLY A 723 -16.77 -25.93 -2.76
N HIS A 724 -17.78 -25.32 -3.39
CA HIS A 724 -18.83 -24.57 -2.69
C HIS A 724 -20.22 -25.04 -3.10
N ALA A 725 -21.18 -24.84 -2.20
CA ALA A 725 -22.61 -24.85 -2.50
C ALA A 725 -23.22 -23.60 -1.88
N TYR A 726 -24.12 -22.93 -2.59
CA TYR A 726 -24.70 -21.66 -2.14
C TYR A 726 -26.08 -21.45 -2.75
N THR A 727 -26.84 -20.50 -2.20
CA THR A 727 -28.02 -19.95 -2.88
C THR A 727 -27.79 -18.49 -3.23
N LEU A 728 -28.24 -18.08 -4.42
CA LEU A 728 -28.32 -16.69 -4.81
C LEU A 728 -29.79 -16.23 -4.77
N GLU A 729 -30.04 -15.15 -4.05
CA GLU A 729 -31.34 -14.52 -3.93
C GLU A 729 -31.27 -13.06 -4.36
N TYR A 730 -32.39 -12.51 -4.81
CA TYR A 730 -32.51 -11.09 -5.13
C TYR A 730 -33.70 -10.43 -4.45
N SER A 731 -33.63 -9.11 -4.33
CA SER A 731 -34.71 -8.28 -3.77
C SER A 731 -34.74 -6.89 -4.42
N ALA A 732 -35.93 -6.30 -4.46
CA ALA A 732 -36.12 -4.90 -4.83
C ALA A 732 -36.05 -3.95 -3.62
N ASP A 733 -36.36 -4.45 -2.42
CA ASP A 733 -36.58 -3.66 -1.21
C ASP A 733 -35.73 -4.09 0.00
N GLY A 734 -34.96 -5.18 -0.14
CA GLY A 734 -34.12 -5.75 0.91
C GLY A 734 -34.91 -6.58 1.94
N LYS A 735 -36.23 -6.72 1.78
CA LYS A 735 -37.13 -7.41 2.73
C LYS A 735 -37.69 -8.70 2.13
N VAL A 736 -38.20 -8.63 0.90
CA VAL A 736 -38.74 -9.80 0.20
C VAL A 736 -37.67 -10.38 -0.71
N TRP A 737 -37.30 -11.63 -0.47
CA TRP A 737 -36.22 -12.32 -1.17
C TRP A 737 -36.77 -13.42 -2.06
N LYS A 738 -36.30 -13.46 -3.31
CA LYS A 738 -36.65 -14.49 -4.29
C LYS A 738 -35.37 -15.22 -4.72
N PRO A 739 -35.40 -16.56 -4.84
CA PRO A 739 -34.26 -17.28 -5.38
C PRO A 739 -34.06 -16.91 -6.86
N CYS A 740 -32.80 -16.77 -7.29
CA CYS A 740 -32.45 -16.51 -8.69
C CYS A 740 -31.25 -17.32 -9.19
N GLY A 741 -30.50 -17.99 -8.31
CA GLY A 741 -29.35 -18.81 -8.71
C GLY A 741 -28.75 -19.58 -7.54
N GLY A 742 -27.52 -20.04 -7.74
CA GLY A 742 -26.80 -20.94 -6.84
C GLY A 742 -27.21 -22.40 -7.01
N HIS A 743 -26.57 -23.26 -6.24
CA HIS A 743 -26.72 -24.71 -6.31
C HIS A 743 -26.42 -25.36 -4.95
N ARG A 744 -27.10 -26.47 -4.67
CA ARG A 744 -26.97 -27.21 -3.40
C ARG A 744 -25.88 -28.29 -3.41
N GLN A 745 -25.39 -28.67 -4.59
CA GLN A 745 -24.29 -29.62 -4.74
C GLN A 745 -22.96 -28.89 -4.61
N VAL A 746 -21.97 -29.50 -3.97
CA VAL A 746 -20.61 -28.95 -3.89
C VAL A 746 -19.97 -29.03 -5.28
N MET A 747 -19.64 -27.89 -5.87
CA MET A 747 -18.94 -27.81 -7.16
C MET A 747 -17.55 -27.22 -6.96
N VAL A 748 -16.54 -27.86 -7.56
CA VAL A 748 -15.13 -27.44 -7.50
C VAL A 748 -14.80 -26.65 -8.76
N GLN A 749 -15.01 -25.34 -8.69
CA GLN A 749 -14.76 -24.42 -9.80
C GLN A 749 -14.60 -22.99 -9.28
N SER A 750 -14.05 -22.11 -10.11
CA SER A 750 -14.08 -20.67 -9.86
C SER A 750 -14.00 -19.91 -11.19
N PRO A 751 -14.80 -18.84 -11.40
CA PRO A 751 -15.90 -18.43 -10.54
C PRO A 751 -17.07 -19.43 -10.56
N HIS A 752 -18.00 -19.26 -9.63
CA HIS A 752 -19.35 -19.75 -9.78
C HIS A 752 -20.19 -18.72 -10.53
N THR A 753 -20.70 -19.10 -11.71
CA THR A 753 -21.43 -18.20 -12.59
C THR A 753 -22.93 -18.53 -12.61
N ASP A 754 -23.75 -17.54 -12.28
CA ASP A 754 -25.21 -17.60 -12.45
C ASP A 754 -25.62 -16.68 -13.60
N ASN A 755 -26.28 -17.23 -14.62
CA ASN A 755 -26.90 -16.44 -15.69
C ASN A 755 -28.32 -16.04 -15.26
N LEU A 756 -28.57 -14.75 -15.24
CA LEU A 756 -29.76 -14.13 -14.65
C LEU A 756 -30.54 -13.36 -15.72
N ASN A 757 -31.82 -13.15 -15.45
CA ASN A 757 -32.64 -12.21 -16.21
C ASN A 757 -33.65 -11.58 -15.26
N ILE A 758 -33.13 -10.80 -14.31
CA ILE A 758 -33.91 -10.23 -13.21
C ILE A 758 -33.75 -8.71 -13.19
N LYS A 759 -34.66 -8.05 -12.46
CA LYS A 759 -34.49 -6.65 -12.06
C LYS A 759 -34.36 -6.62 -10.53
N ALA A 760 -33.21 -6.19 -10.04
CA ALA A 760 -32.86 -6.24 -8.63
C ALA A 760 -32.21 -4.93 -8.17
N ARG A 761 -32.40 -4.60 -6.89
CA ARG A 761 -31.55 -3.63 -6.20
C ARG A 761 -30.55 -4.37 -5.30
N TYR A 762 -30.97 -5.48 -4.70
CA TYR A 762 -30.14 -6.26 -3.80
C TYR A 762 -29.93 -7.66 -4.34
N LEU A 763 -28.71 -8.17 -4.20
CA LEU A 763 -28.40 -9.60 -4.33
C LEU A 763 -27.85 -10.11 -3.01
N ARG A 764 -28.09 -11.39 -2.72
CA ARG A 764 -27.55 -12.06 -1.53
C ARG A 764 -27.09 -13.47 -1.84
N VAL A 765 -25.81 -13.74 -1.58
CA VAL A 765 -25.23 -15.09 -1.58
C VAL A 765 -25.32 -15.65 -0.16
N LYS A 766 -25.89 -16.84 0.00
CA LYS A 766 -25.84 -17.61 1.26
C LYS A 766 -25.00 -18.86 1.03
N ILE A 767 -23.90 -19.01 1.77
CA ILE A 767 -23.00 -20.15 1.63
C ILE A 767 -23.59 -21.32 2.42
N LEU A 768 -23.82 -22.45 1.74
CA LEU A 768 -24.36 -23.67 2.34
C LEU A 768 -23.26 -24.69 2.66
N HIS A 769 -22.20 -24.72 1.86
CA HIS A 769 -21.01 -25.56 2.03
C HIS A 769 -19.80 -24.87 1.41
N GLY A 770 -18.61 -25.16 1.94
CA GLY A 770 -17.34 -24.56 1.54
C GLY A 770 -16.83 -23.59 2.60
N LEU A 771 -15.67 -22.98 2.36
CA LEU A 771 -15.13 -21.98 3.28
C LEU A 771 -15.93 -20.68 3.17
N ASN A 772 -16.26 -20.08 4.31
CA ASN A 772 -17.16 -18.93 4.42
C ASN A 772 -16.46 -17.61 4.09
N GLY A 773 -16.13 -17.40 2.82
CA GLY A 773 -15.52 -16.17 2.35
C GLY A 773 -15.55 -16.02 0.84
N ILE A 774 -15.37 -14.78 0.38
CA ILE A 774 -15.39 -14.39 -1.03
C ILE A 774 -14.18 -13.48 -1.28
N TRP A 775 -13.36 -13.82 -2.28
CA TRP A 775 -12.31 -12.95 -2.80
C TRP A 775 -12.93 -11.83 -3.63
N GLU A 776 -13.69 -12.18 -4.67
CA GLU A 776 -14.34 -11.24 -5.59
C GLU A 776 -15.77 -11.70 -5.93
N TRP A 777 -16.65 -10.73 -6.19
CA TRP A 777 -18.01 -10.95 -6.65
C TRP A 777 -18.40 -9.90 -7.69
N HIS A 778 -18.29 -10.30 -8.96
CA HIS A 778 -18.64 -9.45 -10.11
C HIS A 778 -20.12 -9.62 -10.49
N ILE A 779 -20.78 -8.51 -10.82
CA ILE A 779 -22.20 -8.45 -11.17
C ILE A 779 -22.35 -7.69 -12.49
N TYR A 780 -23.09 -8.22 -13.46
CA TYR A 780 -23.23 -7.67 -14.82
C TYR A 780 -24.68 -7.47 -15.25
#